data_AF-A0A7Y9JCS0-F1
#
_entry.id   AF-A0A7Y9JCS0-F1
#
_cell.length_a   1.000
_cell.length_b   1.000
_cell.length_c   1.000
_cell.angle_alpha   90.00
_cell.angle_beta   90.00
_cell.angle_gamma   90.00
#
_symmetry.space_group_name_H-M   'P 1'
#
loop_
_entity.id
_entity.type
_entity.pdbx_description
1 polymer ?
#
loop_
_entity_poly.entity_id
_entity_poly.type
_entity_poly.pdbx_seq_one_letter_code
_entity_poly.pdbx_strand_id
1 'polypeptide(L)'
;MDTQHDTAPAPATDPATGPAPEEALEEHRRLAEEVDEARWRYYVLDSPTLSDADFDRRMRRLEELEGRFPELRTPDSPTQKVGGAVSTEFTAVDHLQRMESLDNAFSAEELQAWYSRLARDGVEKPSLLCELKVDGLAINILYEDGRLVRALTRGDGRTGEDVTPNVRTIDSVPHRLAATAERPVPRLLEVRGEVFLPVEAFERLNEAMTDAGKPVFANPRNAAAGSLRQKDPRVTATRALGMVCHGIGAREGFEPASQSGAYDALRAWGLPTSDRVRVLDTLTEVEEFIAHYGEHRHDVEHEIDGVVVKVDDVALQRRLGSTSRAPRWAIAYKYPPEEVNARLLAIEVNTGRTGRVTPYGVMEPVRVAGSTVEMATLHNAHEVKRKDVRPGDTVILRKAGDVIPEIVGPVLPLRPADAPEWVMPTRCPACGTTLVQQKEGDKDLRCPNHQKCPAQVRERVFHVAGRGAFDIEGLGYEAAVALLEAEVITDEGDVFDLDEAALLRAPLFTRAPKKGEGDHPVLSANGQRLLDNLGRAREVPLWRVLVALSIRHVGPTAARALATEFGSMEAIRAASEEQLAAAEGVGPTIAESVIEWFGVDWHRAIVEKWQRAGVSMADERDASVPRTLEGLTVVVTGSLVDFSRDSAKEAILARGGKAAGSVSKKTDYVVVGESAGSKADKAEQLGVPILDEDGFKRLLEGGPDGL
;
A
#
# COMPACT_ATOMS: atom_id res chain seq x y z
N MET A 1 21.98 83.33 -36.68
CA MET A 1 23.07 82.36 -36.44
C MET A 1 22.79 81.71 -35.10
N ASP A 2 23.04 80.41 -35.04
CA ASP A 2 22.96 79.51 -33.88
C ASP A 2 21.58 78.96 -33.52
N THR A 3 21.23 77.89 -34.25
CA THR A 3 20.37 76.80 -33.80
C THR A 3 21.03 76.07 -32.63
N GLN A 4 20.52 76.26 -31.41
CA GLN A 4 20.85 75.41 -30.26
C GLN A 4 19.98 74.15 -30.30
N HIS A 5 20.64 73.00 -30.45
CA HIS A 5 20.06 71.68 -30.25
C HIS A 5 19.89 71.42 -28.74
N ASP A 6 18.68 71.02 -28.40
CA ASP A 6 18.27 70.50 -27.10
C ASP A 6 18.62 69.01 -27.06
N THR A 7 19.66 68.63 -26.30
CA THR A 7 20.06 67.22 -26.12
C THR A 7 19.47 66.67 -24.84
N ALA A 8 18.49 65.77 -25.01
CA ALA A 8 17.93 64.93 -23.94
C ALA A 8 19.01 64.05 -23.28
N PRO A 9 18.92 63.76 -21.97
CA PRO A 9 19.82 62.83 -21.30
C PRO A 9 19.54 61.38 -21.73
N ALA A 10 20.62 60.61 -21.89
CA ALA A 10 20.58 59.19 -22.26
C ALA A 10 19.80 58.34 -21.24
N PRO A 11 19.07 57.30 -21.68
CA PRO A 11 18.36 56.41 -20.76
C PRO A 11 19.37 55.60 -19.94
N ALA A 12 19.07 55.48 -18.65
CA ALA A 12 19.77 54.62 -17.71
C ALA A 12 19.73 53.17 -18.21
N THR A 13 20.89 52.52 -18.17
CA THR A 13 21.09 51.11 -18.45
C THR A 13 20.24 50.22 -17.54
N ASP A 14 19.44 49.35 -18.14
CA ASP A 14 18.70 48.26 -17.50
C ASP A 14 19.62 47.38 -16.63
N PRO A 15 19.20 46.94 -15.42
CA PRO A 15 19.92 45.94 -14.67
C PRO A 15 19.71 44.55 -15.30
N ALA A 16 20.80 44.03 -15.87
CA ALA A 16 21.10 42.62 -16.17
C ALA A 16 19.96 41.58 -16.00
N THR A 17 19.27 41.26 -17.09
CA THR A 17 18.47 40.04 -17.27
C THR A 17 19.35 38.87 -17.75
N GLY A 18 20.33 38.48 -16.94
CA GLY A 18 21.09 37.24 -17.14
C GLY A 18 20.60 36.15 -16.16
N PRO A 19 20.81 34.85 -16.48
CA PRO A 19 20.53 33.78 -15.53
C PRO A 19 21.30 34.01 -14.22
N ALA A 20 20.70 33.61 -13.11
CA ALA A 20 21.28 33.74 -11.79
C ALA A 20 22.66 33.06 -11.75
N PRO A 21 23.72 33.77 -11.30
CA PRO A 21 25.01 33.14 -11.07
C PRO A 21 24.88 31.96 -10.10
N GLU A 22 25.70 30.93 -10.27
CA GLU A 22 25.68 29.71 -9.44
C GLU A 22 25.80 30.03 -7.94
N GLU A 23 26.59 31.04 -7.59
CA GLU A 23 26.74 31.56 -6.22
C GLU A 23 25.42 32.12 -5.66
N ALA A 24 24.61 32.79 -6.48
CA ALA A 24 23.32 33.35 -6.07
C ALA A 24 22.24 32.26 -5.92
N LEU A 25 22.25 31.24 -6.79
CA LEU A 25 21.42 30.04 -6.65
C LEU A 25 21.73 29.30 -5.35
N GLU A 26 23.01 29.11 -5.03
CA GLU A 26 23.43 28.41 -3.82
C GLU A 26 23.14 29.22 -2.54
N GLU A 27 23.34 30.54 -2.58
CA GLU A 27 22.97 31.43 -1.48
C GLU A 27 21.46 31.44 -1.23
N HIS A 28 20.64 31.57 -2.29
CA HIS A 28 19.18 31.53 -2.20
C HIS A 28 18.70 30.22 -1.60
N ARG A 29 19.19 29.09 -2.12
CA ARG A 29 18.87 27.74 -1.63
C ARG A 29 19.19 27.61 -0.13
N ARG A 30 20.39 28.00 0.29
CA ARG A 30 20.81 27.96 1.70
C ARG A 30 19.91 28.82 2.59
N LEU A 31 19.64 30.06 2.19
CA LEU A 31 18.82 30.99 2.99
C LEU A 31 17.36 30.53 3.06
N ALA A 32 16.82 29.99 1.97
CA ALA A 32 15.46 29.48 1.94
C ALA A 32 15.29 28.34 2.95
N GLU A 33 16.27 27.45 3.03
CA GLU A 33 16.32 26.38 4.03
C GLU A 33 16.44 26.88 5.46
N GLU A 34 17.37 27.81 5.73
CA GLU A 34 17.54 28.35 7.08
C GLU A 34 16.25 29.01 7.59
N VAL A 35 15.52 29.67 6.70
CA VAL A 35 14.22 30.28 7.00
C VAL A 35 13.14 29.23 7.21
N ASP A 36 12.99 28.25 6.32
CA ASP A 36 11.95 27.22 6.44
C ASP A 36 12.17 26.35 7.68
N GLU A 37 13.42 25.99 7.99
CA GLU A 37 13.78 25.29 9.22
C GLU A 37 13.49 26.14 10.47
N ALA A 38 13.81 27.43 10.45
CA ALA A 38 13.49 28.32 11.57
C ALA A 38 11.97 28.47 11.77
N ARG A 39 11.18 28.58 10.68
CA ARG A 39 9.71 28.57 10.77
C ARG A 39 9.20 27.27 11.35
N TRP A 40 9.74 26.13 10.92
CA TRP A 40 9.37 24.81 11.43
C TRP A 40 9.62 24.72 12.94
N ARG A 41 10.81 25.09 13.37
CA ARG A 41 11.19 25.08 14.79
C ARG A 41 10.33 26.01 15.64
N TYR A 42 9.98 27.19 15.12
CA TYR A 42 9.13 28.15 15.81
C TYR A 42 7.67 27.67 15.90
N TYR A 43 7.06 27.28 14.77
CA TYR A 43 5.62 26.97 14.73
C TYR A 43 5.26 25.55 15.14
N VAL A 44 6.18 24.58 14.99
CA VAL A 44 5.89 23.15 15.20
C VAL A 44 6.60 22.58 16.41
N LEU A 45 7.91 22.81 16.54
CA LEU A 45 8.70 22.25 17.65
C LEU A 45 8.70 23.12 18.91
N ASP A 46 8.16 24.35 18.84
CA ASP A 46 8.20 25.36 19.92
C ASP A 46 9.62 25.57 20.49
N SER A 47 10.63 25.51 19.60
CA SER A 47 12.06 25.50 19.95
C SER A 47 12.90 26.33 18.96
N PRO A 48 12.68 27.65 18.89
CA PRO A 48 13.33 28.52 17.90
C PRO A 48 14.85 28.60 18.11
N THR A 49 15.60 28.45 17.01
CA THR A 49 17.07 28.54 16.98
C THR A 49 17.59 29.87 16.44
N LEU A 50 16.73 30.68 15.82
CA LEU A 50 17.04 32.02 15.32
C LEU A 50 16.26 33.06 16.12
N SER A 51 16.90 34.20 16.41
CA SER A 51 16.18 35.36 16.90
C SER A 51 15.32 35.97 15.80
N ASP A 52 14.25 36.69 16.15
CA ASP A 52 13.39 37.38 15.17
C ASP A 52 14.21 38.30 14.25
N ALA A 53 15.20 39.02 14.80
CA ALA A 53 16.09 39.88 14.02
C ALA A 53 16.97 39.11 13.01
N ASP A 54 17.40 37.89 13.37
CA ASP A 54 18.21 37.02 12.51
C ASP A 54 17.37 36.35 11.42
N PHE A 55 16.13 36.03 11.74
CA PHE A 55 15.12 35.53 10.79
C PHE A 55 14.77 36.61 9.77
N ASP A 56 14.41 37.82 10.23
CA ASP A 56 14.06 38.95 9.38
C ASP A 56 15.20 39.38 8.47
N ARG A 57 16.46 39.27 8.93
CA ARG A 57 17.63 39.55 8.09
C ARG A 57 17.76 38.54 6.95
N ARG A 58 17.54 37.25 7.22
CA ARG A 58 17.61 36.18 6.22
C ARG A 58 16.45 36.24 5.24
N MET A 59 15.23 36.49 5.73
CA MET A 59 14.05 36.75 4.90
C MET A 59 14.28 37.92 3.94
N ARG A 60 14.75 39.07 4.44
CA ARG A 60 15.07 40.23 3.59
C ARG A 60 16.16 39.93 2.57
N ARG A 61 17.18 39.15 2.93
CA ARG A 61 18.22 38.73 1.99
C ARG A 61 17.66 37.81 0.90
N LEU A 62 16.72 36.94 1.24
CA LEU A 62 16.01 36.10 0.26
C LEU A 62 15.20 36.96 -0.72
N GLU A 63 14.46 37.93 -0.20
CA GLU A 63 13.68 38.89 -1.00
C GLU A 63 14.58 39.74 -1.92
N GLU A 64 15.76 40.16 -1.44
CA GLU A 64 16.75 40.85 -2.27
C GLU A 64 17.28 39.97 -3.41
N LEU A 65 17.58 38.70 -3.14
CA LEU A 65 18.07 37.77 -4.16
C LEU A 65 17.00 37.52 -5.23
N GLU A 66 15.75 37.30 -4.84
CA GLU A 66 14.63 37.13 -5.77
C GLU A 66 14.27 38.40 -6.52
N GLY A 67 14.43 39.57 -5.90
CA GLY A 67 14.24 40.86 -6.55
C GLY A 67 15.31 41.14 -7.61
N ARG A 68 16.55 40.66 -7.39
CA ARG A 68 17.66 40.79 -8.34
C ARG A 68 17.65 39.71 -9.43
N PHE A 69 17.17 38.51 -9.11
CA PHE A 69 17.08 37.38 -10.03
C PHE A 69 15.66 36.79 -9.98
N PRO A 70 14.72 37.30 -10.81
CA PRO A 70 13.31 36.91 -10.75
C PRO A 70 13.03 35.42 -10.92
N GLU A 71 13.91 34.68 -11.62
CA GLU A 71 13.84 33.23 -11.80
C GLU A 71 14.01 32.42 -10.50
N LEU A 72 14.60 33.01 -9.45
CA LEU A 72 14.72 32.38 -8.13
C LEU A 72 13.43 32.43 -7.32
N ARG A 73 12.45 33.24 -7.74
CA ARG A 73 11.16 33.38 -7.07
C ARG A 73 10.23 32.22 -7.47
N THR A 74 10.45 31.07 -6.87
CA THR A 74 9.61 29.88 -7.06
C THR A 74 8.41 29.88 -6.10
N PRO A 75 7.30 29.19 -6.44
CA PRO A 75 6.19 29.00 -5.52
C PRO A 75 6.59 28.37 -4.18
N ASP A 76 7.67 27.58 -4.17
CA ASP A 76 8.20 26.91 -2.98
C ASP A 76 9.10 27.81 -2.11
N SER A 77 9.42 29.02 -2.57
CA SER A 77 10.22 29.93 -1.77
C SER A 77 9.50 30.38 -0.50
N PRO A 78 10.18 30.47 0.65
CA PRO A 78 9.61 31.01 1.88
C PRO A 78 8.98 32.39 1.74
N THR A 79 9.44 33.22 0.78
CA THR A 79 8.87 34.56 0.51
C THR A 79 7.49 34.51 -0.13
N GLN A 80 7.15 33.40 -0.79
CA GLN A 80 5.85 33.19 -1.43
C GLN A 80 4.85 32.50 -0.49
N LYS A 81 5.33 31.92 0.63
CA LYS A 81 4.52 31.24 1.64
C LYS A 81 4.10 32.21 2.74
N VAL A 82 2.79 32.39 2.92
CA VAL A 82 2.23 33.12 4.06
C VAL A 82 2.40 32.30 5.34
N GLY A 83 2.98 32.89 6.38
CA GLY A 83 3.23 32.19 7.66
C GLY A 83 1.94 31.65 8.29
N GLY A 84 1.96 30.41 8.77
CA GLY A 84 0.80 29.73 9.36
C GLY A 84 1.06 28.26 9.69
N ALA A 85 0.19 27.68 10.52
CA ALA A 85 0.30 26.32 11.03
C ALA A 85 0.45 25.29 9.89
N VAL A 86 1.52 24.51 9.93
CA VAL A 86 1.71 23.40 8.98
C VAL A 86 0.64 22.36 9.28
N SER A 87 -0.22 22.05 8.31
CA SER A 87 -1.21 20.97 8.43
C SER A 87 -1.00 19.97 7.31
N THR A 88 -1.13 18.69 7.64
CA THR A 88 -0.97 17.58 6.69
C THR A 88 -2.33 17.21 6.10
N GLU A 89 -2.46 17.26 4.77
CA GLU A 89 -3.68 16.87 4.04
C GLU A 89 -3.70 15.38 3.63
N PHE A 90 -2.64 14.62 3.93
CA PHE A 90 -2.47 13.19 3.60
C PHE A 90 -2.70 12.87 2.12
N THR A 91 -2.21 13.74 1.25
CA THR A 91 -2.31 13.57 -0.20
C THR A 91 -1.69 12.24 -0.64
N ALA A 92 -2.37 11.55 -1.55
CA ALA A 92 -1.87 10.31 -2.13
C ALA A 92 -0.76 10.62 -3.14
N VAL A 93 0.39 9.96 -2.99
CA VAL A 93 1.57 10.15 -3.84
C VAL A 93 2.20 8.80 -4.16
N ASP A 94 2.60 8.61 -5.41
CA ASP A 94 3.27 7.38 -5.85
C ASP A 94 4.72 7.32 -5.34
N HIS A 95 5.14 6.13 -4.91
CA HIS A 95 6.53 5.83 -4.58
C HIS A 95 7.38 5.78 -5.86
N LEU A 96 8.63 6.26 -5.82
CA LEU A 96 9.53 6.14 -6.97
C LEU A 96 9.87 4.68 -7.25
N GLN A 97 10.05 3.90 -6.18
CA GLN A 97 10.14 2.46 -6.25
C GLN A 97 9.08 1.81 -5.35
N ARG A 98 8.37 0.82 -5.88
CA ARG A 98 7.33 0.08 -5.16
C ARG A 98 7.81 -0.46 -3.81
N MET A 99 7.02 -0.26 -2.76
CA MET A 99 7.20 -0.91 -1.47
C MET A 99 6.48 -2.26 -1.45
N GLU A 100 7.23 -3.33 -1.21
CA GLU A 100 6.71 -4.69 -1.20
C GLU A 100 6.42 -5.18 0.22
N SER A 101 5.64 -6.26 0.34
CA SER A 101 5.50 -7.01 1.60
C SER A 101 6.58 -8.09 1.67
N LEU A 102 6.76 -8.70 2.84
CA LEU A 102 7.52 -9.95 2.97
C LEU A 102 6.58 -11.15 2.92
N ASP A 103 7.06 -12.28 2.40
CA ASP A 103 6.47 -13.59 2.66
C ASP A 103 6.86 -14.06 4.06
N ASN A 104 6.03 -14.92 4.66
CA ASN A 104 6.21 -15.38 6.04
C ASN A 104 6.68 -16.83 6.08
N ALA A 105 7.50 -17.15 7.08
CA ALA A 105 7.73 -18.49 7.61
C ALA A 105 7.24 -18.53 9.06
N PHE A 106 6.55 -19.59 9.45
CA PHE A 106 6.05 -19.82 10.81
C PHE A 106 6.73 -21.01 11.50
N SER A 107 7.66 -21.68 10.81
CA SER A 107 8.42 -22.81 11.35
C SER A 107 9.81 -22.89 10.74
N ALA A 108 10.70 -23.65 11.38
CA ALA A 108 12.06 -23.90 10.88
C ALA A 108 12.03 -24.63 9.52
N GLU A 109 11.06 -25.53 9.30
CA GLU A 109 10.90 -26.25 8.04
C GLU A 109 10.52 -25.31 6.89
N GLU A 110 9.65 -24.32 7.14
CA GLU A 110 9.29 -23.30 6.14
C GLU A 110 10.48 -22.40 5.80
N LEU A 111 11.29 -22.03 6.80
CA LEU A 111 12.53 -21.27 6.59
C LEU A 111 13.55 -22.08 5.78
N GLN A 112 13.76 -23.35 6.13
CA GLN A 112 14.61 -24.28 5.37
C GLN A 112 14.12 -24.45 3.93
N ALA A 113 12.81 -24.52 3.71
CA ALA A 113 12.22 -24.61 2.37
C ALA A 113 12.49 -23.36 1.54
N TRP A 114 12.44 -22.17 2.15
CA TRP A 114 12.86 -20.92 1.52
C TRP A 114 14.35 -20.93 1.19
N TYR A 115 15.22 -21.27 2.14
CA TYR A 115 16.67 -21.36 1.91
C TYR A 115 17.02 -22.34 0.78
N SER A 116 16.34 -23.48 0.73
CA SER A 116 16.49 -24.48 -0.34
C SER A 116 15.97 -24.02 -1.71
N ARG A 117 15.06 -23.03 -1.77
CA ARG A 117 14.67 -22.37 -3.03
C ARG A 117 15.79 -21.47 -3.55
N LEU A 118 16.49 -20.73 -2.68
CA LEU A 118 17.62 -19.89 -3.09
C LEU A 118 18.70 -20.72 -3.82
N ALA A 119 19.04 -21.89 -3.29
CA ALA A 119 19.98 -22.81 -3.92
C ALA A 119 19.52 -23.29 -5.30
N ARG A 120 18.22 -23.60 -5.47
CA ARG A 120 17.63 -23.98 -6.78
C ARG A 120 17.67 -22.84 -7.80
N ASP A 121 17.63 -21.60 -7.33
CA ASP A 121 17.78 -20.40 -8.15
C ASP A 121 19.25 -19.97 -8.32
N GLY A 122 20.20 -20.88 -8.04
CA GLY A 122 21.64 -20.71 -8.30
C GLY A 122 22.37 -19.86 -7.26
N VAL A 123 21.78 -19.65 -6.08
CA VAL A 123 22.40 -18.94 -4.95
C VAL A 123 22.90 -19.98 -3.94
N GLU A 124 24.13 -20.43 -4.11
CA GLU A 124 24.75 -21.41 -3.21
C GLU A 124 25.45 -20.69 -2.06
N LYS A 125 25.02 -20.97 -0.81
CA LYS A 125 25.59 -20.42 0.44
C LYS A 125 25.67 -18.88 0.49
N PRO A 126 24.53 -18.17 0.39
CA PRO A 126 24.54 -16.71 0.55
C PRO A 126 24.83 -16.32 2.01
N SER A 127 25.56 -15.21 2.20
CA SER A 127 25.53 -14.51 3.50
C SER A 127 24.14 -13.91 3.72
N LEU A 128 23.62 -14.07 4.93
CA LEU A 128 22.26 -13.73 5.31
C LEU A 128 22.28 -12.61 6.36
N LEU A 129 21.68 -11.47 6.02
CA LEU A 129 21.43 -10.40 6.97
C LEU A 129 20.16 -10.73 7.77
N CYS A 130 20.31 -10.82 9.09
CA CYS A 130 19.23 -10.99 10.06
C CYS A 130 19.02 -9.68 10.82
N GLU A 131 17.76 -9.27 10.92
CA GLU A 131 17.32 -8.08 11.65
C GLU A 131 15.99 -8.33 12.35
N LEU A 132 15.71 -7.58 13.42
CA LEU A 132 14.46 -7.70 14.14
C LEU A 132 13.30 -7.14 13.31
N LYS A 133 12.20 -7.89 13.29
CA LYS A 133 10.98 -7.46 12.62
C LYS A 133 10.18 -6.56 13.55
N VAL A 134 10.39 -5.25 13.42
CA VAL A 134 9.72 -4.23 14.25
C VAL A 134 8.22 -4.21 13.95
N ASP A 135 7.41 -4.20 15.01
CA ASP A 135 5.96 -4.10 14.89
C ASP A 135 5.49 -2.65 14.87
N GLY A 136 5.61 -2.00 13.72
CA GLY A 136 5.26 -0.60 13.54
C GLY A 136 4.51 -0.29 12.24
N LEU A 137 4.85 0.85 11.66
CA LEU A 137 4.34 1.30 10.36
C LEU A 137 5.50 1.62 9.41
N ALA A 138 5.53 0.92 8.28
CA ALA A 138 6.50 1.19 7.22
C ALA A 138 6.38 2.61 6.64
N ILE A 139 7.53 3.27 6.53
CA ILE A 139 7.72 4.61 5.96
C ILE A 139 8.79 4.58 4.86
N ASN A 140 8.58 5.37 3.81
CA ASN A 140 9.57 5.68 2.77
C ASN A 140 9.93 7.15 2.88
N ILE A 141 11.21 7.47 3.04
CA ILE A 141 11.71 8.84 3.14
C ILE A 141 12.64 9.11 1.96
N LEU A 142 12.25 10.08 1.13
CA LEU A 142 13.04 10.55 0.01
C LEU A 142 13.95 11.69 0.46
N TYR A 143 15.23 11.51 0.21
CA TYR A 143 16.25 12.54 0.29
C TYR A 143 16.73 12.92 -1.11
N GLU A 144 16.77 14.22 -1.40
CA GLU A 144 17.38 14.79 -2.60
C GLU A 144 18.54 15.70 -2.18
N ASP A 145 19.73 15.46 -2.72
CA ASP A 145 20.99 16.12 -2.32
C ASP A 145 21.16 16.17 -0.79
N GLY A 146 20.74 15.09 -0.13
CA GLY A 146 20.80 14.93 1.32
C GLY A 146 19.71 15.61 2.13
N ARG A 147 18.68 16.18 1.52
CA ARG A 147 17.60 16.88 2.23
C ARG A 147 16.32 16.08 2.19
N LEU A 148 15.65 15.97 3.33
CA LEU A 148 14.36 15.31 3.43
C LEU A 148 13.30 16.12 2.66
N VAL A 149 12.93 15.64 1.46
CA VAL A 149 11.94 16.29 0.59
C VAL A 149 10.55 15.70 0.75
N ARG A 150 10.45 14.39 1.04
CA ARG A 150 9.18 13.69 1.13
C ARG A 150 9.26 12.49 2.07
N ALA A 151 8.18 12.24 2.82
CA ALA A 151 7.99 10.99 3.54
C ALA A 151 6.59 10.43 3.31
N LEU A 152 6.51 9.20 2.82
CA LEU A 152 5.27 8.53 2.44
C LEU A 152 5.04 7.29 3.29
N THR A 153 3.80 7.09 3.74
CA THR A 153 3.38 5.78 4.27
C THR A 153 3.40 4.73 3.16
N ARG A 154 3.41 3.44 3.51
CA ARG A 154 3.38 2.36 2.50
C ARG A 154 2.15 2.40 1.59
N GLY A 155 0.97 2.69 2.14
CA GLY A 155 -0.31 2.58 1.44
C GLY A 155 -0.51 1.18 0.82
N ASP A 156 -0.80 1.13 -0.49
CA ASP A 156 -0.96 -0.12 -1.25
C ASP A 156 0.36 -0.70 -1.81
N GLY A 157 1.48 -0.03 -1.51
CA GLY A 157 2.82 -0.35 -1.99
C GLY A 157 3.23 0.40 -3.25
N ARG A 158 2.28 0.94 -4.03
CA ARG A 158 2.56 1.84 -5.17
C ARG A 158 2.29 3.29 -4.80
N THR A 159 1.20 3.54 -4.09
CA THR A 159 0.78 4.87 -3.65
C THR A 159 0.71 4.91 -2.13
N GLY A 160 1.34 5.92 -1.54
CA GLY A 160 1.35 6.21 -0.10
C GLY A 160 0.68 7.54 0.23
N GLU A 161 0.39 7.75 1.52
CA GLU A 161 -0.06 9.06 2.04
C GLU A 161 1.16 9.90 2.41
N ASP A 162 1.21 11.17 1.98
CA ASP A 162 2.25 12.13 2.38
C ASP A 162 2.10 12.50 3.86
N VAL A 163 3.13 12.17 4.63
CA VAL A 163 3.26 12.43 6.07
C VAL A 163 4.55 13.18 6.37
N THR A 164 5.10 13.90 5.39
CA THR A 164 6.36 14.64 5.50
C THR A 164 6.43 15.55 6.73
N PRO A 165 5.40 16.37 7.04
CA PRO A 165 5.42 17.19 8.24
C PRO A 165 5.49 16.34 9.53
N ASN A 166 4.75 15.24 9.60
CA ASN A 166 4.73 14.38 10.79
C ASN A 166 6.04 13.62 10.98
N VAL A 167 6.68 13.17 9.90
CA VAL A 167 7.98 12.48 9.99
C VAL A 167 9.10 13.44 10.42
N ARG A 168 9.03 14.72 10.04
CA ARG A 168 9.96 15.78 10.50
C ARG A 168 9.84 16.10 12.00
N THR A 169 8.88 15.54 12.72
CA THR A 169 8.83 15.66 14.18
C THR A 169 9.46 14.48 14.91
N ILE A 170 9.98 13.48 14.19
CA ILE A 170 10.64 12.31 14.79
C ILE A 170 12.11 12.63 14.99
N ASP A 171 12.55 12.74 16.24
CA ASP A 171 13.92 13.16 16.58
C ASP A 171 15.03 12.30 15.95
N SER A 172 14.77 11.01 15.76
CA SER A 172 15.73 10.09 15.14
C SER A 172 15.86 10.26 13.62
N VAL A 173 15.03 11.07 12.97
CA VAL A 173 15.04 11.29 11.52
C VAL A 173 15.75 12.60 11.18
N PRO A 174 16.95 12.57 10.59
CA PRO A 174 17.67 13.78 10.23
C PRO A 174 16.98 14.52 9.08
N HIS A 175 16.75 15.83 9.21
CA HIS A 175 16.29 16.65 8.08
C HIS A 175 17.34 16.75 6.97
N ARG A 176 18.61 16.61 7.33
CA ARG A 176 19.75 16.62 6.42
C ARG A 176 20.73 15.49 6.75
N LEU A 177 21.10 14.74 5.73
CA LEU A 177 22.10 13.67 5.82
C LEU A 177 23.50 14.27 6.04
N ALA A 178 24.27 13.64 6.92
CA ALA A 178 25.64 14.03 7.22
C ALA A 178 26.62 13.43 6.21
N ALA A 179 27.12 14.23 5.27
CA ALA A 179 28.17 13.78 4.35
C ALA A 179 29.49 13.53 5.09
N THR A 180 30.18 12.44 4.77
CA THR A 180 31.56 12.20 5.19
C THR A 180 32.48 12.06 3.97
N ALA A 181 33.79 12.21 4.17
CA ALA A 181 34.76 12.05 3.09
C ALA A 181 34.72 10.66 2.45
N GLU A 182 34.33 9.64 3.23
CA GLU A 182 34.22 8.25 2.77
C GLU A 182 32.82 7.90 2.26
N ARG A 183 31.79 8.65 2.69
CA ARG A 183 30.38 8.43 2.33
C ARG A 183 29.76 9.75 1.88
N PRO A 184 30.01 10.20 0.64
CA PRO A 184 29.31 11.34 0.09
C PRO A 184 27.81 11.06 0.03
N VAL A 185 27.01 12.11 0.17
CA VAL A 185 25.56 11.97 0.11
C VAL A 185 25.12 11.83 -1.35
N PRO A 186 24.31 10.82 -1.69
CA PRO A 186 23.78 10.65 -3.04
C PRO A 186 22.86 11.80 -3.48
N ARG A 187 22.72 11.95 -4.79
CA ARG A 187 21.80 12.89 -5.42
C ARG A 187 20.35 12.56 -5.06
N LEU A 188 20.01 11.27 -5.07
CA LEU A 188 18.69 10.77 -4.74
C LEU A 188 18.81 9.52 -3.87
N LEU A 189 18.04 9.45 -2.79
CA LEU A 189 18.00 8.29 -1.90
C LEU A 189 16.62 8.13 -1.26
N GLU A 190 15.92 7.04 -1.59
CA GLU A 190 14.79 6.55 -0.79
C GLU A 190 15.31 5.64 0.34
N VAL A 191 14.99 6.01 1.57
CA VAL A 191 15.26 5.24 2.78
C VAL A 191 13.96 4.61 3.25
N ARG A 192 13.97 3.30 3.50
CA ARG A 192 12.82 2.56 4.03
C ARG A 192 13.08 2.20 5.48
N GLY A 193 12.08 2.44 6.32
CA GLY A 193 12.15 2.07 7.72
C GLY A 193 10.78 1.83 8.33
N GLU A 194 10.79 1.46 9.60
CA GLU A 194 9.59 1.26 10.40
C GLU A 194 9.52 2.38 11.45
N VAL A 195 8.42 3.13 11.45
CA VAL A 195 8.08 4.04 12.56
C VAL A 195 7.40 3.23 13.64
N PHE A 196 7.89 3.35 14.87
CA PHE A 196 7.36 2.62 16.03
C PHE A 196 7.16 3.56 17.22
N LEU A 197 6.41 3.09 18.21
CA LEU A 197 6.28 3.75 19.49
C LEU A 197 6.94 2.85 20.55
N PRO A 198 7.98 3.32 21.27
CA PRO A 198 8.59 2.54 22.33
C PRO A 198 7.57 2.12 23.39
N VAL A 199 7.77 0.96 24.01
CA VAL A 199 6.81 0.38 24.97
C VAL A 199 6.50 1.36 26.12
N GLU A 200 7.53 1.95 26.71
CA GLU A 200 7.35 2.94 27.78
C GLU A 200 6.59 4.20 27.31
N ALA A 201 6.81 4.62 26.07
CA ALA A 201 6.12 5.78 25.50
C ALA A 201 4.65 5.47 25.20
N PHE A 202 4.35 4.23 24.80
CA PHE A 202 2.99 3.73 24.61
C PHE A 202 2.22 3.69 25.93
N GLU A 203 2.83 3.22 27.01
CA GLU A 203 2.22 3.19 28.34
C GLU A 203 1.86 4.60 28.82
N ARG A 204 2.82 5.54 28.78
CA ARG A 204 2.59 6.95 29.12
C ARG A 204 1.50 7.60 28.27
N LEU A 205 1.46 7.27 26.98
CA LEU A 205 0.44 7.79 26.08
C LEU A 205 -0.96 7.29 26.47
N ASN A 206 -1.09 6.02 26.83
CA ASN A 206 -2.38 5.45 27.25
C ASN A 206 -2.84 5.97 28.62
N GLU A 207 -1.91 6.22 29.54
CA GLU A 207 -2.20 6.93 30.80
C GLU A 207 -2.77 8.32 30.51
N ALA A 208 -2.10 9.11 29.67
CA ALA A 208 -2.58 10.43 29.27
C ALA A 208 -3.94 10.40 28.54
N MET A 209 -4.21 9.37 27.72
CA MET A 209 -5.53 9.18 27.10
C MET A 209 -6.61 8.89 28.13
N THR A 210 -6.30 8.05 29.13
CA THR A 210 -7.23 7.69 30.20
C THR A 210 -7.57 8.90 31.05
N ASP A 211 -6.57 9.68 31.47
CA ASP A 211 -6.76 10.92 32.24
C ASP A 211 -7.58 11.96 31.48
N ALA A 212 -7.44 11.99 30.15
CA ALA A 212 -8.23 12.86 29.28
C ALA A 212 -9.63 12.31 28.93
N GLY A 213 -10.01 11.14 29.46
CA GLY A 213 -11.28 10.47 29.16
C GLY A 213 -11.44 10.03 27.70
N LYS A 214 -10.31 9.79 27.00
CA LYS A 214 -10.27 9.37 25.59
C LYS A 214 -10.03 7.87 25.46
N PRO A 215 -10.43 7.25 24.33
CA PRO A 215 -10.10 5.85 24.05
C PRO A 215 -8.58 5.63 24.04
N VAL A 216 -8.14 4.59 24.74
CA VAL A 216 -6.73 4.15 24.75
C VAL A 216 -6.39 3.38 23.48
N PHE A 217 -5.11 3.38 23.11
CA PHE A 217 -4.62 2.57 22.01
C PHE A 217 -4.46 1.11 22.43
N ALA A 218 -4.83 0.22 21.52
CA ALA A 218 -4.79 -1.22 21.75
C ALA A 218 -3.35 -1.77 21.83
N ASN A 219 -2.47 -1.39 20.91
CA ASN A 219 -1.09 -1.87 20.87
C ASN A 219 -0.15 -0.76 20.35
N PRO A 220 1.17 -0.89 20.60
CA PRO A 220 2.18 0.03 20.09
C PRO A 220 2.10 0.28 18.58
N ARG A 221 1.83 -0.76 17.77
CA ARG A 221 1.67 -0.62 16.31
C ARG A 221 0.58 0.38 15.92
N ASN A 222 -0.62 0.20 16.45
CA ASN A 222 -1.76 1.08 16.19
C ASN A 222 -1.55 2.48 16.79
N ALA A 223 -0.91 2.55 17.96
CA ALA A 223 -0.55 3.82 18.58
C ALA A 223 0.45 4.60 17.72
N ALA A 224 1.46 3.93 17.15
CA ALA A 224 2.42 4.53 16.24
C ALA A 224 1.74 5.06 14.98
N ALA A 225 0.92 4.23 14.32
CA ALA A 225 0.18 4.62 13.11
C ALA A 225 -0.77 5.80 13.37
N GLY A 226 -1.52 5.78 14.47
CA GLY A 226 -2.41 6.87 14.85
C GLY A 226 -1.66 8.14 15.25
N SER A 227 -0.50 8.00 15.90
CA SER A 227 0.35 9.14 16.31
C SER A 227 1.03 9.81 15.12
N LEU A 228 1.42 9.05 14.10
CA LEU A 228 2.01 9.60 12.88
C LEU A 228 0.96 10.28 11.99
N ARG A 229 -0.26 9.74 11.91
CA ARG A 229 -1.33 10.24 11.03
C ARG A 229 -2.18 11.31 11.73
N GLN A 230 -1.54 12.38 12.22
CA GLN A 230 -2.21 13.55 12.79
C GLN A 230 -2.24 14.71 11.79
N LYS A 231 -3.40 15.34 11.61
CA LYS A 231 -3.52 16.52 10.73
C LYS A 231 -2.65 17.68 11.18
N ASP A 232 -2.42 17.78 12.48
CA ASP A 232 -1.53 18.75 13.09
C ASP A 232 -0.24 18.02 13.53
N PRO A 233 0.91 18.27 12.88
CA PRO A 233 2.16 17.62 13.21
C PRO A 233 2.64 17.95 14.63
N ARG A 234 2.18 19.04 15.26
CA ARG A 234 2.48 19.33 16.67
C ARG A 234 1.96 18.23 17.60
N VAL A 235 0.84 17.60 17.26
CA VAL A 235 0.32 16.46 18.02
C VAL A 235 1.24 15.26 17.84
N THR A 236 1.81 15.05 16.66
CA THR A 236 2.83 14.01 16.44
C THR A 236 4.11 14.31 17.22
N ALA A 237 4.55 15.57 17.28
CA ALA A 237 5.73 15.99 18.04
C ALA A 237 5.61 15.70 19.55
N THR A 238 4.40 15.70 20.12
CA THR A 238 4.21 15.28 21.53
C THR A 238 4.30 13.77 21.74
N ARG A 239 4.37 12.98 20.66
CA ARG A 239 4.46 11.51 20.72
C ARG A 239 5.91 11.14 20.48
N ALA A 240 6.50 10.41 21.43
CA ALA A 240 7.89 9.96 21.34
C ALA A 240 8.04 8.80 20.33
N LEU A 241 7.71 9.04 19.07
CA LEU A 241 7.90 8.09 17.97
C LEU A 241 9.40 7.89 17.74
N GLY A 242 9.77 6.66 17.43
CA GLY A 242 11.08 6.29 16.92
C GLY A 242 10.99 5.79 15.49
N MET A 243 12.13 5.71 14.82
CA MET A 243 12.26 5.06 13.52
C MET A 243 13.48 4.15 13.52
N VAL A 244 13.39 3.02 12.81
CA VAL A 244 14.55 2.21 12.43
C VAL A 244 14.54 1.94 10.94
N CYS A 245 15.68 2.14 10.29
CA CYS A 245 15.87 1.88 8.87
C CYS A 245 16.05 0.37 8.65
N HIS A 246 15.37 -0.16 7.65
CA HIS A 246 15.40 -1.58 7.29
C HIS A 246 15.53 -1.79 5.77
N GLY A 247 15.83 -0.74 5.00
CA GLY A 247 15.93 -0.86 3.55
C GLY A 247 16.23 0.43 2.82
N ILE A 248 16.45 0.27 1.52
CA ILE A 248 16.66 1.37 0.57
C ILE A 248 15.75 1.13 -0.64
N GLY A 249 15.29 2.20 -1.26
CA GLY A 249 14.50 2.19 -2.49
C GLY A 249 15.29 2.78 -3.68
N ALA A 250 14.61 3.64 -4.44
CA ALA A 250 15.18 4.38 -5.55
C ALA A 250 16.40 5.19 -5.09
N ARG A 251 17.44 5.22 -5.92
CA ARG A 251 18.71 5.86 -5.57
C ARG A 251 19.50 6.24 -6.80
N GLU A 252 20.28 7.31 -6.67
CA GLU A 252 21.23 7.75 -7.69
C GLU A 252 22.50 8.31 -7.05
N GLY A 253 23.66 7.90 -7.56
CA GLY A 253 24.95 8.26 -6.98
C GLY A 253 25.34 7.42 -5.75
N PHE A 254 24.59 6.35 -5.46
CA PHE A 254 24.92 5.38 -4.43
C PHE A 254 24.47 3.98 -4.86
N GLU A 255 25.40 3.03 -4.88
CA GLU A 255 25.10 1.63 -5.21
C GLU A 255 25.87 0.69 -4.26
N PRO A 256 25.22 0.18 -3.20
CA PRO A 256 25.88 -0.69 -2.25
C PRO A 256 26.02 -2.12 -2.80
N ALA A 257 27.16 -2.75 -2.53
CA ALA A 257 27.39 -4.16 -2.86
C ALA A 257 26.56 -5.11 -1.97
N SER A 258 26.35 -4.72 -0.71
CA SER A 258 25.58 -5.49 0.26
C SER A 258 24.57 -4.64 1.04
N GLN A 259 23.52 -5.28 1.54
CA GLN A 259 22.50 -4.68 2.39
C GLN A 259 23.11 -4.16 3.70
N SER A 260 24.01 -4.94 4.30
CA SER A 260 24.83 -4.53 5.45
C SER A 260 25.63 -3.26 5.18
N GLY A 261 26.31 -3.19 4.04
CA GLY A 261 27.07 -2.01 3.62
C GLY A 261 26.17 -0.80 3.33
N ALA A 262 24.91 -1.03 2.95
CA ALA A 262 23.91 0.03 2.87
C ALA A 262 23.57 0.58 4.27
N TYR A 263 23.37 -0.28 5.26
CA TYR A 263 23.09 0.15 6.64
C TYR A 263 24.25 0.91 7.26
N ASP A 264 25.49 0.51 6.98
CA ASP A 264 26.67 1.27 7.40
C ASP A 264 26.67 2.69 6.80
N ALA A 265 26.28 2.84 5.53
CA ALA A 265 26.15 4.14 4.89
C ALA A 265 25.02 4.97 5.51
N LEU A 266 23.84 4.37 5.73
CA LEU A 266 22.72 5.04 6.39
C LEU A 266 23.13 5.55 7.79
N ARG A 267 23.81 4.72 8.58
CA ARG A 267 24.33 5.09 9.90
C ARG A 267 25.35 6.23 9.82
N ALA A 268 26.28 6.17 8.86
CA ALA A 268 27.26 7.24 8.63
C ALA A 268 26.59 8.57 8.26
N TRP A 269 25.45 8.53 7.55
CA TRP A 269 24.65 9.71 7.21
C TRP A 269 23.75 10.21 8.34
N GLY A 270 23.73 9.54 9.50
CA GLY A 270 22.97 9.93 10.69
C GLY A 270 21.58 9.29 10.79
N LEU A 271 21.26 8.30 9.95
CA LEU A 271 19.98 7.59 10.00
C LEU A 271 20.00 6.45 11.03
N PRO A 272 18.86 6.17 11.69
CA PRO A 272 18.81 5.20 12.77
C PRO A 272 18.76 3.78 12.21
N THR A 273 19.84 3.02 12.33
CA THR A 273 19.89 1.59 12.02
C THR A 273 20.04 0.79 13.30
N SER A 274 19.40 -0.38 13.41
CA SER A 274 19.54 -1.24 14.59
C SER A 274 20.98 -1.71 14.77
N ASP A 275 21.46 -1.75 16.02
CA ASP A 275 22.72 -2.35 16.45
C ASP A 275 22.67 -3.89 16.54
N ARG A 276 21.47 -4.46 16.42
CA ARG A 276 21.20 -5.91 16.52
C ARG A 276 21.25 -6.63 15.18
N VAL A 277 21.45 -5.90 14.07
CA VAL A 277 21.66 -6.50 12.76
C VAL A 277 22.90 -7.40 12.78
N ARG A 278 22.78 -8.61 12.24
CA ARG A 278 23.90 -9.55 12.09
C ARG A 278 23.91 -10.10 10.67
N VAL A 279 25.11 -10.25 10.10
CA VAL A 279 25.31 -11.02 8.87
C VAL A 279 25.82 -12.39 9.28
N LEU A 280 25.13 -13.43 8.87
CA LEU A 280 25.34 -14.82 9.26
C LEU A 280 25.53 -15.67 7.99
N ASP A 281 26.44 -16.64 8.02
CA ASP A 281 26.82 -17.40 6.82
C ASP A 281 26.08 -18.74 6.70
N THR A 282 25.43 -19.18 7.77
CA THR A 282 24.74 -20.47 7.83
C THR A 282 23.32 -20.34 8.34
N LEU A 283 22.45 -21.24 7.88
CA LEU A 283 21.07 -21.30 8.35
C LEU A 283 20.96 -21.66 9.84
N THR A 284 21.90 -22.45 10.36
CA THR A 284 21.96 -22.79 11.79
C THR A 284 22.19 -21.54 12.65
N GLU A 285 23.11 -20.66 12.26
CA GLU A 285 23.31 -19.38 12.97
C GLU A 285 22.05 -18.49 12.90
N VAL A 286 21.33 -18.52 11.77
CA VAL A 286 20.05 -17.81 11.63
C VAL A 286 18.99 -18.37 12.58
N GLU A 287 18.89 -19.69 12.69
CA GLU A 287 17.98 -20.37 13.64
C GLU A 287 18.32 -20.04 15.09
N GLU A 288 19.60 -19.98 15.45
CA GLU A 288 20.07 -19.54 16.78
C GLU A 288 19.69 -18.08 17.06
N PHE A 289 19.87 -17.19 16.08
CA PHE A 289 19.45 -15.79 16.18
C PHE A 289 17.93 -15.67 16.39
N ILE A 290 17.15 -16.44 15.63
CA ILE A 290 15.69 -16.49 15.76
C ILE A 290 15.28 -17.00 17.14
N ALA A 291 15.89 -18.09 17.62
CA ALA A 291 15.58 -18.66 18.92
C ALA A 291 15.88 -17.68 20.06
N HIS A 292 17.05 -17.04 20.02
CA HIS A 292 17.47 -16.06 21.01
C HIS A 292 16.45 -14.92 21.15
N TYR A 293 16.09 -14.25 20.06
CA TYR A 293 15.12 -13.15 20.11
C TYR A 293 13.67 -13.60 20.33
N GLY A 294 13.36 -14.88 20.11
CA GLY A 294 12.09 -15.47 20.49
C GLY A 294 11.91 -15.51 22.01
N GLU A 295 12.98 -15.87 22.73
CA GLU A 295 13.01 -15.86 24.21
C GLU A 295 13.12 -14.44 24.79
N HIS A 296 13.85 -13.55 24.10
CA HIS A 296 14.15 -12.19 24.56
C HIS A 296 13.30 -11.13 23.85
N ARG A 297 12.07 -11.49 23.44
CA ARG A 297 11.15 -10.62 22.67
C ARG A 297 10.87 -9.29 23.37
N HIS A 298 10.84 -9.29 24.70
CA HIS A 298 10.47 -8.15 25.53
C HIS A 298 11.67 -7.33 26.02
N ASP A 299 12.89 -7.70 25.62
CA ASP A 299 14.13 -7.04 26.07
C ASP A 299 14.54 -5.87 25.16
N VAL A 300 13.74 -5.60 24.12
CA VAL A 300 13.97 -4.56 23.13
C VAL A 300 13.02 -3.39 23.31
N GLU A 301 13.45 -2.21 22.87
CA GLU A 301 12.76 -0.92 23.08
C GLU A 301 11.36 -0.84 22.44
N HIS A 302 11.06 -1.74 21.51
CA HIS A 302 9.82 -1.78 20.74
C HIS A 302 9.34 -3.22 20.60
N GLU A 303 8.03 -3.42 20.38
CA GLU A 303 7.52 -4.75 20.08
C GLU A 303 8.10 -5.28 18.76
N ILE A 304 8.39 -6.58 18.75
CA ILE A 304 8.81 -7.32 17.55
C ILE A 304 7.83 -8.47 17.31
N ASP A 305 7.55 -8.79 16.06
CA ASP A 305 6.70 -9.92 15.66
C ASP A 305 7.49 -11.04 14.96
N GLY A 306 8.81 -10.96 14.96
CA GLY A 306 9.67 -11.91 14.29
C GLY A 306 11.08 -11.42 14.00
N VAL A 307 11.75 -12.13 13.10
CA VAL A 307 13.04 -11.78 12.50
C VAL A 307 12.88 -11.75 10.99
N VAL A 308 13.49 -10.76 10.33
CA VAL A 308 13.60 -10.73 8.87
C VAL A 308 14.96 -11.26 8.48
N VAL A 309 14.97 -12.22 7.56
CA VAL A 309 16.18 -12.81 6.97
C VAL A 309 16.26 -12.37 5.51
N LYS A 310 17.39 -11.79 5.10
CA LYS A 310 17.63 -11.25 3.76
C LYS A 310 18.93 -11.81 3.20
N VAL A 311 18.98 -12.09 1.90
CA VAL A 311 20.28 -12.27 1.21
C VAL A 311 21.02 -10.94 1.27
N ASP A 312 22.25 -10.92 1.79
CA ASP A 312 23.00 -9.68 2.02
C ASP A 312 23.49 -9.05 0.71
N ASP A 313 23.90 -9.86 -0.27
CA ASP A 313 24.41 -9.38 -1.56
C ASP A 313 23.32 -8.77 -2.45
N VAL A 314 23.47 -7.50 -2.83
CA VAL A 314 22.48 -6.73 -3.60
C VAL A 314 22.38 -7.21 -5.05
N ALA A 315 23.47 -7.70 -5.66
CA ALA A 315 23.43 -8.26 -7.01
C ALA A 315 22.61 -9.56 -7.03
N LEU A 316 22.74 -10.40 -6.00
CA LEU A 316 21.92 -11.59 -5.84
C LEU A 316 20.43 -11.25 -5.60
N GLN A 317 20.13 -10.21 -4.81
CA GLN A 317 18.77 -9.73 -4.62
C GLN A 317 18.11 -9.36 -5.97
N ARG A 318 18.82 -8.58 -6.81
CA ARG A 318 18.36 -8.20 -8.16
C ARG A 318 18.08 -9.41 -9.04
N ARG A 319 18.97 -10.40 -9.02
CA ARG A 319 18.84 -11.63 -9.81
C ARG A 319 17.63 -12.48 -9.39
N LEU A 320 17.39 -12.59 -8.09
CA LEU A 320 16.25 -13.33 -7.54
C LEU A 320 14.92 -12.61 -7.81
N GLY A 321 14.91 -11.28 -7.77
CA GLY A 321 13.74 -10.45 -8.03
C GLY A 321 12.59 -10.70 -7.04
N SER A 322 11.37 -10.44 -7.50
CA SER A 322 10.16 -10.49 -6.68
C SER A 322 9.08 -11.38 -7.27
N THR A 323 8.07 -11.67 -6.45
CA THR A 323 6.76 -12.16 -6.89
C THR A 323 5.83 -10.96 -7.11
N SER A 324 4.55 -11.19 -7.39
CA SER A 324 3.58 -10.08 -7.49
C SER A 324 3.45 -9.24 -6.21
N ARG A 325 3.89 -9.76 -5.06
CA ARG A 325 3.70 -9.16 -3.73
C ARG A 325 4.97 -8.99 -2.90
N ALA A 326 5.94 -9.90 -3.01
CA ALA A 326 7.05 -10.01 -2.07
C ALA A 326 8.38 -10.40 -2.75
N PRO A 327 9.53 -9.93 -2.23
CA PRO A 327 10.85 -10.28 -2.76
C PRO A 327 11.17 -11.75 -2.49
N ARG A 328 11.83 -12.43 -3.42
CA ARG A 328 12.24 -13.83 -3.24
C ARG A 328 13.46 -13.98 -2.32
N TRP A 329 14.24 -12.92 -2.22
CA TRP A 329 15.51 -12.85 -1.50
C TRP A 329 15.36 -12.49 -0.01
N ALA A 330 14.14 -12.28 0.49
CA ALA A 330 13.88 -12.02 1.90
C ALA A 330 12.64 -12.77 2.42
N ILE A 331 12.65 -13.11 3.70
CA ILE A 331 11.55 -13.78 4.39
C ILE A 331 11.41 -13.27 5.81
N ALA A 332 10.17 -13.15 6.30
CA ALA A 332 9.86 -12.84 7.69
C ALA A 332 9.59 -14.15 8.46
N TYR A 333 10.47 -14.53 9.37
CA TYR A 333 10.19 -15.58 10.34
C TYR A 333 9.32 -14.99 11.46
N LYS A 334 8.06 -15.40 11.56
CA LYS A 334 7.13 -14.89 12.58
C LYS A 334 7.14 -15.77 13.82
N TYR A 335 7.21 -15.14 14.99
CA TYR A 335 7.03 -15.86 16.25
C TYR A 335 5.58 -16.32 16.40
N PRO A 336 5.34 -17.45 17.10
CA PRO A 336 3.99 -17.87 17.40
C PRO A 336 3.28 -16.77 18.22
N PRO A 337 2.07 -16.36 17.82
CA PRO A 337 1.33 -15.34 18.54
C PRO A 337 0.98 -15.84 19.95
N GLU A 338 0.87 -14.91 20.89
CA GLU A 338 0.44 -15.22 22.24
C GLU A 338 -0.96 -15.86 22.22
N GLU A 339 -1.07 -17.02 22.86
CA GLU A 339 -2.34 -17.71 23.06
C GLU A 339 -2.92 -17.33 24.42
N VAL A 340 -4.17 -16.91 24.44
CA VAL A 340 -4.91 -16.64 25.67
C VAL A 340 -6.18 -17.47 25.72
N ASN A 341 -6.69 -17.70 26.93
CA ASN A 341 -7.96 -18.37 27.12
C ASN A 341 -9.08 -17.34 27.27
N ALA A 342 -10.21 -17.57 26.61
CA ALA A 342 -11.42 -16.79 26.79
C ALA A 342 -12.66 -17.68 26.83
N ARG A 343 -13.71 -17.18 27.46
CA ARG A 343 -14.99 -17.89 27.49
C ARG A 343 -15.79 -17.60 26.23
N LEU A 344 -16.10 -18.64 25.46
CA LEU A 344 -16.95 -18.58 24.28
C LEU A 344 -18.42 -18.49 24.71
N LEU A 345 -19.08 -17.37 24.45
CA LEU A 345 -20.48 -17.12 24.78
C LEU A 345 -21.41 -17.76 23.76
N ALA A 346 -21.13 -17.55 22.46
CA ALA A 346 -21.94 -18.06 21.37
C ALA A 346 -21.09 -18.32 20.12
N ILE A 347 -21.62 -19.13 19.20
CA ILE A 347 -21.10 -19.23 17.83
C ILE A 347 -22.20 -18.72 16.90
N GLU A 348 -21.93 -17.59 16.27
CA GLU A 348 -22.84 -16.94 15.33
C GLU A 348 -22.31 -17.09 13.90
N VAL A 349 -23.10 -16.64 12.92
CA VAL A 349 -22.74 -16.72 11.50
C VAL A 349 -22.96 -15.38 10.80
N ASN A 350 -22.00 -14.99 9.98
CA ASN A 350 -22.15 -13.86 9.08
C ASN A 350 -22.33 -14.34 7.63
N THR A 351 -23.24 -13.70 6.88
CA THR A 351 -23.40 -13.94 5.45
C THR A 351 -22.61 -12.90 4.68
N GLY A 352 -21.49 -13.30 4.08
CA GLY A 352 -20.63 -12.41 3.31
C GLY A 352 -21.18 -12.09 1.92
N ARG A 353 -20.48 -11.18 1.24
CA ARG A 353 -20.78 -10.65 -0.12
C ARG A 353 -21.16 -11.70 -1.17
N THR A 354 -20.45 -12.83 -1.19
CA THR A 354 -20.65 -13.92 -2.17
C THR A 354 -21.62 -14.99 -1.69
N GLY A 355 -22.40 -14.68 -0.65
CA GLY A 355 -23.33 -15.58 0.01
C GLY A 355 -22.69 -16.57 0.97
N ARG A 356 -21.35 -16.63 1.07
CA ARG A 356 -20.66 -17.50 2.05
C ARG A 356 -21.12 -17.20 3.46
N VAL A 357 -21.61 -18.22 4.14
CA VAL A 357 -22.00 -18.13 5.55
C VAL A 357 -20.83 -18.63 6.40
N THR A 358 -20.21 -17.72 7.15
CA THR A 358 -18.97 -17.97 7.90
C THR A 358 -19.27 -17.92 9.40
N PRO A 359 -18.96 -19.00 10.15
CA PRO A 359 -19.10 -18.98 11.61
C PRO A 359 -17.99 -18.17 12.28
N TYR A 360 -18.34 -17.48 13.35
CA TYR A 360 -17.42 -16.79 14.25
C TYR A 360 -17.85 -17.00 15.70
N GLY A 361 -16.88 -17.05 16.60
CA GLY A 361 -17.14 -17.10 18.03
C GLY A 361 -17.33 -15.70 18.60
N VAL A 362 -18.31 -15.56 19.48
CA VAL A 362 -18.54 -14.40 20.34
C VAL A 362 -18.05 -14.79 21.73
N MET A 363 -17.08 -14.08 22.29
CA MET A 363 -16.53 -14.38 23.62
C MET A 363 -16.67 -13.23 24.60
N GLU A 364 -16.49 -13.54 25.88
CA GLU A 364 -16.21 -12.53 26.89
C GLU A 364 -14.98 -11.71 26.46
N PRO A 365 -15.02 -10.36 26.55
CA PRO A 365 -13.92 -9.52 26.10
C PRO A 365 -12.60 -9.91 26.77
N VAL A 366 -11.60 -10.28 25.98
CA VAL A 366 -10.26 -10.68 26.45
C VAL A 366 -9.18 -9.87 25.76
N ARG A 367 -8.07 -9.55 26.45
CA ARG A 367 -6.91 -8.91 25.80
C ARG A 367 -6.02 -9.97 25.16
N VAL A 368 -5.72 -9.81 23.88
CA VAL A 368 -4.80 -10.66 23.09
C VAL A 368 -3.83 -9.75 22.35
N ALA A 369 -2.52 -9.85 22.62
CA ALA A 369 -1.50 -8.98 22.00
C ALA A 369 -1.96 -7.50 21.98
N GLY A 370 -2.22 -6.95 23.17
CA GLY A 370 -2.62 -5.56 23.42
C GLY A 370 -4.10 -5.21 23.18
N SER A 371 -4.79 -5.81 22.19
CA SER A 371 -6.18 -5.44 21.88
C SER A 371 -7.22 -6.33 22.56
N THR A 372 -8.36 -5.74 22.90
CA THR A 372 -9.55 -6.49 23.32
C THR A 372 -10.14 -7.22 22.10
N VAL A 373 -10.46 -8.50 22.28
CA VAL A 373 -11.05 -9.39 21.27
C VAL A 373 -12.38 -9.90 21.80
N GLU A 374 -13.45 -9.63 21.05
CA GLU A 374 -14.83 -10.05 21.36
C GLU A 374 -15.44 -10.94 20.27
N MET A 375 -14.87 -10.89 19.05
CA MET A 375 -15.21 -11.78 17.92
C MET A 375 -13.95 -12.41 17.30
N ALA A 376 -14.01 -13.72 16.98
CA ALA A 376 -12.91 -14.45 16.35
C ALA A 376 -13.42 -15.45 15.32
N THR A 377 -12.71 -15.60 14.20
CA THR A 377 -13.15 -16.49 13.11
C THR A 377 -13.06 -17.96 13.51
N LEU A 378 -14.04 -18.75 13.07
CA LEU A 378 -14.02 -20.22 13.10
C LEU A 378 -13.88 -20.82 11.69
N HIS A 379 -13.62 -19.97 10.69
CA HIS A 379 -13.40 -20.30 9.28
C HIS A 379 -14.62 -20.90 8.55
N ASN A 380 -15.04 -22.10 8.90
CA ASN A 380 -16.19 -22.80 8.30
C ASN A 380 -16.74 -23.89 9.24
N ALA A 381 -17.91 -24.45 8.89
CA ALA A 381 -18.58 -25.45 9.72
C ALA A 381 -17.77 -26.73 9.94
N HIS A 382 -16.94 -27.13 8.97
CA HIS A 382 -16.07 -28.30 9.12
C HIS A 382 -14.98 -28.05 10.15
N GLU A 383 -14.42 -26.84 10.20
CA GLU A 383 -13.42 -26.46 11.20
C GLU A 383 -14.00 -26.40 12.61
N VAL A 384 -15.21 -25.88 12.78
CA VAL A 384 -15.93 -25.92 14.07
C VAL A 384 -16.06 -27.36 14.56
N LYS A 385 -16.52 -28.26 13.68
CA LYS A 385 -16.69 -29.69 13.99
C LYS A 385 -15.37 -30.41 14.24
N ARG A 386 -14.34 -30.14 13.42
CA ARG A 386 -13.00 -30.75 13.54
C ARG A 386 -12.33 -30.38 14.85
N LYS A 387 -12.47 -29.13 15.28
CA LYS A 387 -11.95 -28.62 16.55
C LYS A 387 -12.85 -28.94 17.74
N ASP A 388 -14.07 -29.43 17.49
CA ASP A 388 -15.11 -29.68 18.49
C ASP A 388 -15.35 -28.46 19.39
N VAL A 389 -15.44 -27.26 18.82
CA VAL A 389 -15.67 -26.02 19.59
C VAL A 389 -17.17 -25.84 19.84
N ARG A 390 -17.54 -25.57 21.09
CA ARG A 390 -18.95 -25.48 21.53
C ARG A 390 -19.24 -24.20 22.28
N PRO A 391 -20.42 -23.57 22.11
CA PRO A 391 -20.86 -22.46 22.96
C PRO A 391 -20.74 -22.85 24.44
N GLY A 392 -20.17 -21.96 25.25
CA GLY A 392 -19.85 -22.19 26.66
C GLY A 392 -18.44 -22.69 26.94
N ASP A 393 -17.69 -23.17 25.94
CA ASP A 393 -16.31 -23.61 26.12
C ASP A 393 -15.40 -22.47 26.60
N THR A 394 -14.37 -22.81 27.37
CA THR A 394 -13.15 -21.99 27.42
C THR A 394 -12.33 -22.31 26.16
N VAL A 395 -12.06 -21.32 25.33
CA VAL A 395 -11.35 -21.48 24.05
C VAL A 395 -9.99 -20.82 24.09
N ILE A 396 -9.05 -21.43 23.37
CA ILE A 396 -7.72 -20.88 23.11
C ILE A 396 -7.83 -19.93 21.92
N LEU A 397 -7.52 -18.66 22.15
CA LEU A 397 -7.52 -17.59 21.17
C LEU A 397 -6.10 -17.15 20.88
N ARG A 398 -5.85 -16.82 19.62
CA ARG A 398 -4.62 -16.15 19.19
C ARG A 398 -4.91 -15.19 18.05
N LYS A 399 -3.96 -14.32 17.74
CA LYS A 399 -4.01 -13.51 16.52
C LYS A 399 -3.10 -14.08 15.45
N ALA A 400 -3.69 -14.62 14.39
CA ALA A 400 -2.91 -15.04 13.22
C ALA A 400 -2.18 -13.83 12.63
N GLY A 401 -0.84 -13.94 12.55
CA GLY A 401 0.04 -12.88 12.09
C GLY A 401 -0.06 -11.58 12.90
N ASP A 402 -0.44 -11.67 14.17
CA ASP A 402 -0.66 -10.57 15.14
C ASP A 402 -1.82 -9.60 14.81
N VAL A 403 -2.66 -9.94 13.81
CA VAL A 403 -3.77 -9.09 13.38
C VAL A 403 -5.14 -9.75 13.54
N ILE A 404 -5.34 -10.95 12.99
CA ILE A 404 -6.68 -11.54 12.87
C ILE A 404 -6.94 -12.53 14.00
N PRO A 405 -7.91 -12.28 14.91
CA PRO A 405 -8.24 -13.22 15.97
C PRO A 405 -8.86 -14.50 15.42
N GLU A 406 -8.33 -15.66 15.83
CA GLU A 406 -8.89 -16.97 15.52
C GLU A 406 -8.96 -17.87 16.75
N ILE A 407 -9.97 -18.75 16.76
CA ILE A 407 -10.10 -19.79 17.79
C ILE A 407 -9.28 -21.01 17.35
N VAL A 408 -8.29 -21.39 18.16
CA VAL A 408 -7.43 -22.55 17.93
C VAL A 408 -8.18 -23.84 18.25
N GLY A 409 -8.83 -23.88 19.42
CA GLY A 409 -9.60 -25.02 19.90
C GLY A 409 -10.08 -24.81 21.34
N PRO A 410 -10.83 -25.77 21.89
CA PRO A 410 -11.32 -25.72 23.27
C PRO A 410 -10.26 -26.19 24.27
N VAL A 411 -10.28 -25.62 25.47
CA VAL A 411 -9.59 -26.14 26.64
C VAL A 411 -10.45 -27.26 27.23
N LEU A 412 -10.33 -28.46 26.67
CA LEU A 412 -11.20 -29.62 27.00
C LEU A 412 -11.39 -29.90 28.50
N PRO A 413 -10.36 -29.81 29.36
CA PRO A 413 -10.54 -30.02 30.80
C PRO A 413 -11.48 -29.01 31.49
N LEU A 414 -11.71 -27.85 30.89
CA LEU A 414 -12.58 -26.79 31.40
C LEU A 414 -13.96 -26.78 30.75
N ARG A 415 -14.28 -27.76 29.89
CA ARG A 415 -15.57 -27.84 29.20
C ARG A 415 -16.72 -28.06 30.19
N PRO A 416 -17.78 -27.23 30.15
CA PRO A 416 -19.02 -27.53 30.87
C PRO A 416 -19.63 -28.86 30.41
N ALA A 417 -20.13 -29.66 31.35
CA ALA A 417 -20.66 -30.99 31.06
C ALA A 417 -21.86 -30.99 30.11
N ASP A 418 -22.58 -29.86 30.03
CA ASP A 418 -23.79 -29.65 29.23
C ASP A 418 -23.56 -28.78 27.99
N ALA A 419 -22.30 -28.50 27.60
CA ALA A 419 -21.98 -27.70 26.43
C ALA A 419 -22.55 -28.33 25.12
N PRO A 420 -23.52 -27.67 24.46
CA PRO A 420 -24.19 -28.23 23.28
C PRO A 420 -23.26 -28.24 22.06
N GLU A 421 -23.34 -29.29 21.24
CA GLU A 421 -22.66 -29.29 19.95
C GLU A 421 -23.27 -28.21 19.06
N TRP A 422 -22.42 -27.40 18.42
CA TRP A 422 -22.89 -26.38 17.49
C TRP A 422 -23.16 -26.98 16.12
N VAL A 423 -24.30 -26.58 15.53
CA VAL A 423 -24.72 -27.01 14.20
C VAL A 423 -24.87 -25.81 13.30
N MET A 424 -24.27 -25.89 12.11
CA MET A 424 -24.41 -24.86 11.08
C MET A 424 -25.89 -24.68 10.70
N PRO A 425 -26.40 -23.43 10.67
CA PRO A 425 -27.78 -23.20 10.26
C PRO A 425 -28.01 -23.66 8.81
N THR A 426 -29.18 -24.24 8.55
CA THR A 426 -29.58 -24.68 7.20
C THR A 426 -30.26 -23.58 6.39
N ARG A 427 -30.61 -22.46 7.03
CA ARG A 427 -31.22 -21.28 6.42
C ARG A 427 -30.35 -20.05 6.67
N CYS A 428 -30.30 -19.15 5.70
CA CYS A 428 -29.56 -17.90 5.82
C CYS A 428 -30.17 -17.04 6.94
N PRO A 429 -29.36 -16.55 7.90
CA PRO A 429 -29.85 -15.72 9.00
C PRO A 429 -30.42 -14.37 8.50
N ALA A 430 -29.96 -13.89 7.34
CA ALA A 430 -30.37 -12.59 6.81
C ALA A 430 -31.65 -12.62 5.97
N CYS A 431 -31.97 -13.74 5.31
CA CYS A 431 -33.13 -13.80 4.39
C CYS A 431 -33.93 -15.10 4.42
N GLY A 432 -33.59 -16.06 5.29
CA GLY A 432 -34.33 -17.32 5.47
C GLY A 432 -34.20 -18.34 4.33
N THR A 433 -33.54 -18.01 3.22
CA THR A 433 -33.28 -18.91 2.09
C THR A 433 -32.44 -20.11 2.53
N THR A 434 -32.80 -21.30 2.07
CA THR A 434 -32.02 -22.53 2.33
C THR A 434 -30.59 -22.37 1.82
N LEU A 435 -29.62 -22.66 2.68
CA LEU A 435 -28.21 -22.64 2.32
C LEU A 435 -27.84 -23.88 1.52
N VAL A 436 -26.97 -23.72 0.54
CA VAL A 436 -26.55 -24.79 -0.37
C VAL A 436 -25.04 -24.82 -0.50
N GLN A 437 -24.50 -25.99 -0.81
CA GLN A 437 -23.19 -26.12 -1.44
C GLN A 437 -23.36 -25.76 -2.91
N GLN A 438 -22.59 -24.80 -3.43
CA GLN A 438 -22.77 -24.35 -4.81
C GLN A 438 -22.09 -25.29 -5.82
N LYS A 439 -21.04 -25.98 -5.40
CA LYS A 439 -20.40 -27.06 -6.15
C LYS A 439 -20.28 -28.29 -5.26
N GLU A 440 -20.31 -29.46 -5.88
CA GLU A 440 -20.05 -30.72 -5.18
C GLU A 440 -18.66 -30.69 -4.53
N GLY A 441 -18.60 -30.95 -3.22
CA GLY A 441 -17.36 -30.85 -2.44
C GLY A 441 -17.06 -29.48 -1.84
N ASP A 442 -17.89 -28.44 -2.06
CA ASP A 442 -17.75 -27.16 -1.36
C ASP A 442 -17.92 -27.37 0.16
N LYS A 443 -16.89 -27.00 0.92
CA LYS A 443 -16.92 -27.02 2.40
C LYS A 443 -17.78 -25.90 2.99
N ASP A 444 -18.02 -24.85 2.21
CA ASP A 444 -18.77 -23.67 2.65
C ASP A 444 -20.23 -23.77 2.23
N LEU A 445 -21.15 -23.49 3.15
CA LEU A 445 -22.55 -23.26 2.83
C LEU A 445 -22.75 -21.81 2.38
N ARG A 446 -23.56 -21.63 1.34
CA ARG A 446 -23.81 -20.32 0.73
C ARG A 446 -25.30 -20.04 0.61
N CYS A 447 -25.67 -18.78 0.78
CA CYS A 447 -27.00 -18.28 0.45
C CYS A 447 -27.11 -18.08 -1.07
N PRO A 448 -27.97 -18.83 -1.78
CA PRO A 448 -28.11 -18.72 -3.24
C PRO A 448 -28.94 -17.50 -3.66
N ASN A 449 -29.56 -16.78 -2.72
CA ASN A 449 -30.33 -15.56 -3.00
C ASN A 449 -29.39 -14.36 -3.22
N HIS A 450 -28.56 -14.42 -4.27
CA HIS A 450 -27.53 -13.41 -4.52
C HIS A 450 -28.11 -12.02 -4.74
N GLN A 451 -29.19 -11.91 -5.50
CA GLN A 451 -29.75 -10.61 -5.85
C GLN A 451 -30.39 -9.89 -4.65
N LYS A 452 -31.18 -10.61 -3.82
CA LYS A 452 -32.09 -9.98 -2.84
C LYS A 452 -31.75 -10.25 -1.38
N CYS A 453 -30.72 -11.03 -1.07
CA CYS A 453 -30.33 -11.25 0.33
C CYS A 453 -29.82 -9.91 0.92
N PRO A 454 -30.47 -9.36 1.98
CA PRO A 454 -30.11 -8.05 2.51
C PRO A 454 -28.65 -7.96 2.97
N ALA A 455 -28.13 -9.02 3.58
CA ALA A 455 -26.72 -9.10 3.94
C ALA A 455 -25.81 -9.04 2.70
N GLN A 456 -26.09 -9.84 1.66
CA GLN A 456 -25.26 -9.82 0.44
C GLN A 456 -25.30 -8.45 -0.26
N VAL A 457 -26.47 -7.81 -0.33
CA VAL A 457 -26.61 -6.46 -0.89
C VAL A 457 -25.77 -5.46 -0.11
N ARG A 458 -25.91 -5.41 1.22
CA ARG A 458 -25.11 -4.54 2.08
C ARG A 458 -23.61 -4.77 1.90
N GLU A 459 -23.16 -6.02 1.90
CA GLU A 459 -21.75 -6.34 1.70
C GLU A 459 -21.24 -5.95 0.30
N ARG A 460 -22.09 -5.99 -0.74
CA ARG A 460 -21.72 -5.53 -2.09
C ARG A 460 -21.64 -4.00 -2.17
N VAL A 461 -22.61 -3.30 -1.58
CA VAL A 461 -22.57 -1.83 -1.46
C VAL A 461 -21.32 -1.38 -0.71
N PHE A 462 -21.00 -2.00 0.43
CA PHE A 462 -19.78 -1.71 1.18
C PHE A 462 -18.51 -2.02 0.38
N HIS A 463 -18.51 -3.13 -0.39
CA HIS A 463 -17.37 -3.51 -1.22
C HIS A 463 -17.09 -2.53 -2.37
N VAL A 464 -18.14 -1.97 -3.00
CA VAL A 464 -18.00 -0.94 -4.04
C VAL A 464 -17.16 0.23 -3.54
N ALA A 465 -17.36 0.66 -2.29
CA ALA A 465 -16.63 1.77 -1.68
C ALA A 465 -15.18 1.45 -1.26
N GLY A 466 -14.77 0.18 -1.27
CA GLY A 466 -13.46 -0.22 -0.74
C GLY A 466 -12.28 0.40 -1.50
N ARG A 467 -11.15 0.62 -0.82
CA ARG A 467 -9.90 1.16 -1.41
C ARG A 467 -9.40 0.42 -2.66
N GLY A 468 -9.65 -0.89 -2.73
CA GLY A 468 -9.29 -1.73 -3.88
C GLY A 468 -10.29 -1.69 -5.04
N ALA A 469 -11.43 -1.02 -4.84
CA ALA A 469 -12.50 -0.80 -5.80
C ALA A 469 -12.57 0.71 -6.10
N PHE A 470 -13.68 1.39 -5.84
CA PHE A 470 -13.85 2.82 -6.17
C PHE A 470 -13.25 3.80 -5.16
N ASP A 471 -12.82 3.34 -3.98
CA ASP A 471 -12.24 4.18 -2.93
C ASP A 471 -13.12 5.39 -2.54
N ILE A 472 -14.38 5.11 -2.20
CA ILE A 472 -15.38 6.15 -1.89
C ILE A 472 -15.31 6.48 -0.41
N GLU A 473 -14.51 7.49 -0.04
CA GLU A 473 -14.48 7.99 1.33
C GLU A 473 -15.87 8.52 1.74
N GLY A 474 -16.31 8.19 2.95
CA GLY A 474 -17.64 8.51 3.46
C GLY A 474 -18.68 7.40 3.29
N LEU A 475 -18.41 6.40 2.43
CA LEU A 475 -19.26 5.21 2.28
C LEU A 475 -18.69 4.00 3.04
N GLY A 476 -18.63 4.12 4.37
CA GLY A 476 -18.30 3.01 5.27
C GLY A 476 -19.42 1.99 5.45
N TYR A 477 -19.21 0.99 6.31
CA TYR A 477 -20.20 -0.07 6.58
C TYR A 477 -21.53 0.50 7.13
N GLU A 478 -21.48 1.37 8.13
CA GLU A 478 -22.66 2.05 8.70
C GLU A 478 -23.36 2.95 7.68
N ALA A 479 -22.60 3.56 6.77
CA ALA A 479 -23.15 4.34 5.67
C ALA A 479 -23.92 3.45 4.69
N ALA A 480 -23.36 2.30 4.30
CA ALA A 480 -24.05 1.33 3.45
C ALA A 480 -25.36 0.82 4.10
N VAL A 481 -25.33 0.54 5.41
CA VAL A 481 -26.54 0.19 6.18
C VAL A 481 -27.56 1.32 6.14
N ALA A 482 -27.17 2.54 6.50
CA ALA A 482 -28.09 3.69 6.57
C ALA A 482 -28.73 4.02 5.22
N LEU A 483 -27.99 3.89 4.11
CA LEU A 483 -28.53 4.15 2.76
C LEU A 483 -29.56 3.07 2.34
N LEU A 484 -29.31 1.80 2.67
CA LEU A 484 -30.23 0.70 2.38
C LEU A 484 -31.48 0.78 3.27
N GLU A 485 -31.32 1.08 4.57
CA GLU A 485 -32.44 1.22 5.51
C GLU A 485 -33.34 2.42 5.18
N ALA A 486 -32.76 3.51 4.67
CA ALA A 486 -33.52 4.66 4.18
C ALA A 486 -34.15 4.43 2.80
N GLU A 487 -33.93 3.25 2.19
CA GLU A 487 -34.40 2.88 0.85
C GLU A 487 -34.00 3.90 -0.23
N VAL A 488 -32.85 4.57 -0.04
CA VAL A 488 -32.33 5.54 -1.01
C VAL A 488 -31.50 4.87 -2.10
N ILE A 489 -31.03 3.65 -1.83
CA ILE A 489 -30.46 2.71 -2.79
C ILE A 489 -31.12 1.35 -2.56
N THR A 490 -31.25 0.56 -3.63
CA THR A 490 -31.73 -0.83 -3.57
C THR A 490 -30.59 -1.82 -3.69
N ASP A 491 -29.59 -1.48 -4.51
CA ASP A 491 -28.42 -2.29 -4.77
C ASP A 491 -27.17 -1.44 -5.02
N GLU A 492 -26.03 -2.11 -5.20
CA GLU A 492 -24.75 -1.48 -5.48
C GLU A 492 -24.73 -0.68 -6.80
N GLY A 493 -25.67 -0.93 -7.72
CA GLY A 493 -25.83 -0.21 -8.97
C GLY A 493 -26.27 1.24 -8.78
N ASP A 494 -26.98 1.54 -7.68
CA ASP A 494 -27.56 2.86 -7.42
C ASP A 494 -26.59 3.85 -6.76
N VAL A 495 -25.40 3.38 -6.35
CA VAL A 495 -24.42 4.17 -5.56
C VAL A 495 -24.06 5.48 -6.25
N PHE A 496 -23.85 5.47 -7.56
CA PHE A 496 -23.44 6.66 -8.31
C PHE A 496 -24.61 7.56 -8.74
N ASP A 497 -25.85 7.13 -8.54
CA ASP A 497 -27.07 7.92 -8.77
C ASP A 497 -27.53 8.68 -7.51
N LEU A 498 -26.84 8.49 -6.38
CA LEU A 498 -27.10 9.23 -5.14
C LEU A 498 -26.89 10.74 -5.33
N ASP A 499 -27.90 11.51 -4.96
CA ASP A 499 -27.90 12.96 -4.95
C ASP A 499 -28.21 13.53 -3.55
N GLU A 500 -28.18 14.85 -3.43
CA GLU A 500 -28.51 15.54 -2.18
C GLU A 500 -29.92 15.19 -1.67
N ALA A 501 -30.90 15.11 -2.57
CA ALA A 501 -32.28 14.78 -2.20
C ALA A 501 -32.40 13.38 -1.60
N ALA A 502 -31.66 12.41 -2.14
CA ALA A 502 -31.56 11.06 -1.60
C ALA A 502 -30.91 11.06 -0.22
N LEU A 503 -29.74 11.70 -0.07
CA LEU A 503 -29.02 11.72 1.22
C LEU A 503 -29.77 12.42 2.34
N LEU A 504 -30.60 13.42 2.04
CA LEU A 504 -31.46 14.08 3.03
C LEU A 504 -32.51 13.13 3.66
N ARG A 505 -32.80 11.99 3.04
CA ARG A 505 -33.69 10.96 3.61
C ARG A 505 -32.97 9.98 4.54
N ALA A 506 -31.64 9.99 4.57
CA ALA A 506 -30.83 9.09 5.39
C ALA A 506 -30.27 9.85 6.60
N PRO A 507 -30.79 9.66 7.82
CA PRO A 507 -30.48 10.49 8.99
C PRO A 507 -28.98 10.64 9.29
N LEU A 508 -28.19 9.59 9.05
CA LEU A 508 -26.73 9.58 9.23
C LEU A 508 -26.01 10.72 8.46
N PHE A 509 -26.56 11.15 7.33
CA PHE A 509 -25.97 12.18 6.46
C PHE A 509 -26.58 13.56 6.66
N THR A 510 -27.45 13.74 7.65
CA THR A 510 -28.15 15.00 7.91
C THR A 510 -27.75 15.62 9.24
N ARG A 511 -28.04 16.91 9.38
CA ARG A 511 -27.97 17.65 10.64
C ARG A 511 -29.17 18.58 10.75
N ALA A 512 -29.44 19.04 11.97
CA ALA A 512 -30.38 20.12 12.19
C ALA A 512 -29.91 21.40 11.44
N PRO A 513 -30.85 22.17 10.87
CA PRO A 513 -30.54 23.45 10.25
C PRO A 513 -30.05 24.44 11.30
N LYS A 514 -29.09 25.29 10.93
CA LYS A 514 -28.69 26.45 11.74
C LYS A 514 -29.65 27.61 11.49
N LYS A 515 -29.64 28.60 12.39
CA LYS A 515 -30.45 29.82 12.24
C LYS A 515 -30.16 30.48 10.88
N GLY A 516 -31.15 30.49 10.00
CA GLY A 516 -31.05 31.04 8.64
C GLY A 516 -31.03 30.00 7.50
N GLU A 517 -30.93 28.71 7.80
CA GLU A 517 -30.89 27.62 6.80
C GLU A 517 -32.27 26.97 6.53
N GLY A 518 -33.35 27.54 7.06
CA GLY A 518 -34.71 27.01 6.96
C GLY A 518 -35.08 26.01 8.07
N ASP A 519 -36.22 25.33 7.91
CA ASP A 519 -36.81 24.44 8.92
C ASP A 519 -36.58 22.93 8.64
N HIS A 520 -35.96 22.59 7.50
CA HIS A 520 -35.72 21.20 7.09
C HIS A 520 -34.30 20.74 7.44
N PRO A 521 -34.08 19.42 7.65
CA PRO A 521 -32.74 18.88 7.77
C PRO A 521 -31.88 19.26 6.56
N VAL A 522 -30.60 19.54 6.82
CA VAL A 522 -29.60 19.85 5.79
C VAL A 522 -28.49 18.82 5.85
N LEU A 523 -27.69 18.69 4.79
CA LEU A 523 -26.58 17.75 4.79
C LEU A 523 -25.57 18.06 5.91
N SER A 524 -25.11 17.00 6.55
CA SER A 524 -23.97 17.04 7.44
C SER A 524 -22.68 17.15 6.61
N ALA A 525 -21.55 17.46 7.27
CA ALA A 525 -20.26 17.47 6.60
C ALA A 525 -19.90 16.11 5.98
N ASN A 526 -20.40 15.01 6.56
CA ASN A 526 -20.22 13.66 6.01
C ASN A 526 -21.10 13.44 4.77
N GLY A 527 -22.34 13.95 4.77
CA GLY A 527 -23.22 13.92 3.61
C GLY A 527 -22.63 14.68 2.42
N GLN A 528 -22.12 15.89 2.65
CA GLN A 528 -21.45 16.67 1.61
C GLN A 528 -20.20 15.95 1.08
N ARG A 529 -19.33 15.45 1.97
CA ARG A 529 -18.14 14.71 1.55
C ARG A 529 -18.45 13.49 0.70
N LEU A 530 -19.50 12.75 1.05
CA LEU A 530 -19.92 11.59 0.25
C LEU A 530 -20.28 11.99 -1.18
N LEU A 531 -21.06 13.06 -1.37
CA LEU A 531 -21.40 13.56 -2.71
C LEU A 531 -20.17 14.01 -3.51
N ASP A 532 -19.28 14.76 -2.87
CA ASP A 532 -18.05 15.24 -3.51
C ASP A 532 -17.17 14.06 -3.96
N ASN A 533 -17.06 13.01 -3.12
CA ASN A 533 -16.29 11.81 -3.41
C ASN A 533 -16.93 10.93 -4.49
N LEU A 534 -18.27 10.84 -4.54
CA LEU A 534 -18.97 10.11 -5.60
C LEU A 534 -18.70 10.69 -6.99
N GLY A 535 -18.55 12.01 -7.10
CA GLY A 535 -18.15 12.67 -8.35
C GLY A 535 -16.77 12.20 -8.82
N ARG A 536 -15.77 12.22 -7.94
CA ARG A 536 -14.37 11.82 -8.25
C ARG A 536 -14.24 10.32 -8.50
N ALA A 537 -14.98 9.50 -7.77
CA ALA A 537 -14.92 8.05 -7.86
C ALA A 537 -15.42 7.49 -9.21
N ARG A 538 -16.06 8.31 -10.06
CA ARG A 538 -16.43 7.91 -11.43
C ARG A 538 -15.21 7.76 -12.34
N GLU A 539 -14.11 8.45 -12.03
CA GLU A 539 -12.89 8.49 -12.83
C GLU A 539 -11.81 7.55 -12.26
N VAL A 540 -12.11 6.25 -12.19
CA VAL A 540 -11.16 5.22 -11.78
C VAL A 540 -10.76 4.33 -12.96
N PRO A 541 -9.55 3.74 -12.94
CA PRO A 541 -9.17 2.72 -13.91
C PRO A 541 -10.15 1.55 -13.98
N LEU A 542 -10.34 0.98 -15.16
CA LEU A 542 -11.28 -0.12 -15.46
C LEU A 542 -11.09 -1.32 -14.55
N TRP A 543 -9.85 -1.64 -14.15
CA TRP A 543 -9.60 -2.77 -13.24
C TRP A 543 -10.27 -2.58 -11.87
N ARG A 544 -10.41 -1.35 -11.38
CA ARG A 544 -11.12 -1.06 -10.11
C ARG A 544 -12.62 -1.30 -10.26
N VAL A 545 -13.18 -0.93 -11.40
CA VAL A 545 -14.58 -1.20 -11.75
C VAL A 545 -14.84 -2.72 -11.77
N LEU A 546 -13.96 -3.50 -12.42
CA LEU A 546 -14.06 -4.97 -12.44
C LEU A 546 -13.97 -5.60 -11.04
N VAL A 547 -13.10 -5.08 -10.17
CA VAL A 547 -13.03 -5.52 -8.76
C VAL A 547 -14.34 -5.19 -8.03
N ALA A 548 -14.91 -4.02 -8.25
CA ALA A 548 -16.15 -3.57 -7.61
C ALA A 548 -17.36 -4.46 -7.93
N LEU A 549 -17.42 -5.03 -9.15
CA LEU A 549 -18.48 -5.96 -9.57
C LEU A 549 -18.49 -7.27 -8.76
N SER A 550 -17.43 -7.57 -8.00
CA SER A 550 -17.33 -8.76 -7.16
C SER A 550 -17.54 -10.07 -7.96
N ILE A 551 -17.03 -10.14 -9.19
CA ILE A 551 -17.02 -11.37 -9.97
C ILE A 551 -16.18 -12.43 -9.24
N ARG A 552 -16.69 -13.66 -9.15
CA ARG A 552 -15.99 -14.75 -8.46
C ARG A 552 -14.61 -14.96 -9.10
N HIS A 553 -13.57 -15.15 -8.27
CA HIS A 553 -12.17 -15.31 -8.67
C HIS A 553 -11.49 -14.07 -9.30
N VAL A 554 -12.24 -13.02 -9.65
CA VAL A 554 -11.67 -11.78 -10.21
C VAL A 554 -11.24 -10.85 -9.07
N GLY A 555 -10.04 -11.10 -8.54
CA GLY A 555 -9.34 -10.17 -7.65
C GLY A 555 -8.57 -9.09 -8.41
N PRO A 556 -7.89 -8.15 -7.72
CA PRO A 556 -7.15 -7.06 -8.35
C PRO A 556 -6.17 -7.48 -9.45
N THR A 557 -5.47 -8.60 -9.28
CA THR A 557 -4.52 -9.11 -10.28
C THR A 557 -5.23 -9.52 -11.57
N ALA A 558 -6.29 -10.32 -11.47
CA ALA A 558 -7.04 -10.77 -12.64
C ALA A 558 -7.79 -9.60 -13.30
N ALA A 559 -8.37 -8.69 -12.50
CA ALA A 559 -9.01 -7.49 -13.00
C ALA A 559 -8.05 -6.59 -13.79
N ARG A 560 -6.81 -6.40 -13.31
CA ARG A 560 -5.77 -5.66 -14.03
C ARG A 560 -5.38 -6.35 -15.32
N ALA A 561 -5.17 -7.67 -15.29
CA ALA A 561 -4.87 -8.43 -16.50
C ALA A 561 -5.95 -8.27 -17.57
N LEU A 562 -7.23 -8.38 -17.18
CA LEU A 562 -8.36 -8.16 -18.08
C LEU A 562 -8.42 -6.71 -18.59
N ALA A 563 -8.27 -5.72 -17.70
CA ALA A 563 -8.30 -4.32 -18.10
C ALA A 563 -7.14 -3.97 -19.04
N THR A 564 -5.92 -4.43 -18.77
CA THR A 564 -4.76 -4.19 -19.62
C THR A 564 -4.88 -4.87 -20.99
N GLU A 565 -5.37 -6.10 -21.04
CA GLU A 565 -5.50 -6.85 -22.30
C GLU A 565 -6.59 -6.28 -23.21
N PHE A 566 -7.78 -6.00 -22.64
CA PHE A 566 -8.97 -5.65 -23.43
C PHE A 566 -9.25 -4.14 -23.46
N GLY A 567 -8.79 -3.39 -22.45
CA GLY A 567 -8.88 -1.93 -22.33
C GLY A 567 -10.27 -1.32 -22.22
N SER A 568 -11.35 -2.09 -22.35
CA SER A 568 -12.72 -1.61 -22.17
C SER A 568 -13.64 -2.72 -21.66
N MET A 569 -14.67 -2.33 -20.90
CA MET A 569 -15.72 -3.22 -20.42
C MET A 569 -16.44 -3.93 -21.58
N GLU A 570 -16.66 -3.23 -22.70
CA GLU A 570 -17.29 -3.80 -23.89
C GLU A 570 -16.43 -4.91 -24.51
N ALA A 571 -15.13 -4.68 -24.68
CA ALA A 571 -14.22 -5.69 -25.21
C ALA A 571 -14.14 -6.93 -24.32
N ILE A 572 -14.14 -6.76 -22.99
CA ILE A 572 -14.17 -7.87 -22.04
C ILE A 572 -15.47 -8.69 -22.20
N ARG A 573 -16.62 -8.02 -22.35
CA ARG A 573 -17.93 -8.68 -22.52
C ARG A 573 -18.06 -9.42 -23.86
N ALA A 574 -17.37 -8.96 -24.90
CA ALA A 574 -17.41 -9.55 -26.23
C ALA A 574 -16.39 -10.70 -26.42
N ALA A 575 -15.39 -10.80 -25.55
CA ALA A 575 -14.33 -11.79 -25.66
C ALA A 575 -14.82 -13.23 -25.42
N SER A 576 -14.27 -14.19 -26.17
CA SER A 576 -14.51 -15.62 -25.94
C SER A 576 -13.81 -16.13 -24.68
N GLU A 577 -14.19 -17.31 -24.20
CA GLU A 577 -13.53 -17.95 -23.06
C GLU A 577 -12.02 -18.14 -23.31
N GLU A 578 -11.65 -18.56 -24.52
CA GLU A 578 -10.24 -18.76 -24.90
C GLU A 578 -9.45 -17.45 -24.88
N GLN A 579 -10.07 -16.34 -25.33
CA GLN A 579 -9.44 -15.02 -25.32
C GLN A 579 -9.25 -14.53 -23.88
N LEU A 580 -10.28 -14.63 -23.04
CA LEU A 580 -10.20 -14.25 -21.62
C LEU A 580 -9.15 -15.10 -20.88
N ALA A 581 -9.14 -16.42 -21.09
CA ALA A 581 -8.20 -17.33 -20.44
C ALA A 581 -6.75 -17.12 -20.88
N ALA A 582 -6.53 -16.53 -22.06
CA ALA A 582 -5.19 -16.23 -22.58
C ALA A 582 -4.52 -15.02 -21.90
N ALA A 583 -5.29 -14.16 -21.22
CA ALA A 583 -4.79 -13.07 -20.42
C ALA A 583 -4.03 -13.60 -19.20
N GLU A 584 -2.89 -12.98 -18.90
CA GLU A 584 -1.97 -13.49 -17.88
C GLU A 584 -2.59 -13.43 -16.48
N GLY A 585 -2.74 -14.59 -15.83
CA GLY A 585 -3.32 -14.68 -14.48
C GLY A 585 -4.84 -14.83 -14.43
N VAL A 586 -5.52 -14.95 -15.58
CA VAL A 586 -6.96 -15.22 -15.67
C VAL A 586 -7.21 -16.74 -15.76
N GLY A 587 -6.71 -17.42 -16.80
CA GLY A 587 -6.93 -18.85 -16.99
C GLY A 587 -8.43 -19.26 -17.11
N PRO A 588 -8.72 -20.55 -17.35
CA PRO A 588 -10.07 -20.99 -17.73
C PRO A 588 -11.14 -20.74 -16.66
N THR A 589 -10.84 -21.02 -15.38
CA THR A 589 -11.81 -20.85 -14.30
C THR A 589 -12.26 -19.41 -14.09
N ILE A 590 -11.36 -18.44 -14.26
CA ILE A 590 -11.72 -17.02 -14.13
C ILE A 590 -12.46 -16.56 -15.39
N ALA A 591 -12.04 -17.01 -16.58
CA ALA A 591 -12.74 -16.73 -17.84
C ALA A 591 -14.20 -17.19 -17.81
N GLU A 592 -14.44 -18.45 -17.41
CA GLU A 592 -15.78 -19.01 -17.21
C GLU A 592 -16.59 -18.15 -16.21
N SER A 593 -15.98 -17.81 -15.06
CA SER A 593 -16.65 -16.99 -14.03
C SER A 593 -17.05 -15.61 -14.52
N VAL A 594 -16.26 -14.98 -15.40
CA VAL A 594 -16.57 -13.69 -16.02
C VAL A 594 -17.76 -13.84 -16.98
N ILE A 595 -17.73 -14.84 -17.85
CA ILE A 595 -18.80 -15.10 -18.82
C ILE A 595 -20.13 -15.41 -18.10
N GLU A 596 -20.10 -16.32 -17.12
CA GLU A 596 -21.27 -16.69 -16.33
C GLU A 596 -21.86 -15.47 -15.60
N TRP A 597 -21.01 -14.62 -15.03
CA TRP A 597 -21.46 -13.42 -14.34
C TRP A 597 -22.18 -12.46 -15.28
N PHE A 598 -21.60 -12.17 -16.45
CA PHE A 598 -22.27 -11.38 -17.47
C PHE A 598 -23.44 -12.09 -18.14
N GLY A 599 -23.66 -13.39 -17.90
CA GLY A 599 -24.83 -14.13 -18.35
C GLY A 599 -26.13 -13.78 -17.62
N VAL A 600 -26.04 -13.11 -16.47
CA VAL A 600 -27.19 -12.83 -15.58
C VAL A 600 -27.70 -11.39 -15.78
N ASP A 601 -29.00 -11.22 -16.01
CA ASP A 601 -29.56 -9.92 -16.40
C ASP A 601 -29.39 -8.80 -15.36
N TRP A 602 -29.60 -9.09 -14.08
CA TRP A 602 -29.46 -8.07 -13.04
C TRP A 602 -28.00 -7.62 -12.81
N HIS A 603 -27.03 -8.48 -13.12
CA HIS A 603 -25.61 -8.11 -13.14
C HIS A 603 -25.31 -7.10 -14.25
N ARG A 604 -25.87 -7.30 -15.45
CA ARG A 604 -25.74 -6.35 -16.57
C ARG A 604 -26.37 -5.00 -16.22
N ALA A 605 -27.53 -5.02 -15.55
CA ALA A 605 -28.21 -3.80 -15.13
C ALA A 605 -27.35 -2.93 -14.20
N ILE A 606 -26.52 -3.52 -13.34
CA ILE A 606 -25.57 -2.77 -12.49
C ILE A 606 -24.56 -2.00 -13.36
N VAL A 607 -23.96 -2.68 -14.34
CA VAL A 607 -22.98 -2.06 -15.24
C VAL A 607 -23.62 -0.93 -16.06
N GLU A 608 -24.85 -1.14 -16.53
CA GLU A 608 -25.62 -0.12 -17.25
C GLU A 608 -25.97 1.09 -16.36
N LYS A 609 -26.29 0.88 -15.08
CA LYS A 609 -26.50 1.99 -14.13
C LYS A 609 -25.22 2.80 -13.93
N TRP A 610 -24.10 2.15 -13.66
CA TRP A 610 -22.81 2.82 -13.50
C TRP A 610 -22.39 3.57 -14.76
N GLN A 611 -22.55 2.96 -15.94
CA GLN A 611 -22.24 3.61 -17.22
C GLN A 611 -23.10 4.86 -17.43
N ARG A 612 -24.41 4.80 -17.12
CA ARG A 612 -25.31 5.96 -17.23
C ARG A 612 -24.96 7.06 -16.24
N ALA A 613 -24.49 6.69 -15.05
CA ALA A 613 -24.00 7.62 -14.04
C ALA A 613 -22.63 8.24 -14.40
N GLY A 614 -22.01 7.84 -15.51
CA GLY A 614 -20.75 8.39 -16.00
C GLY A 614 -19.50 7.74 -15.40
N VAL A 615 -19.62 6.54 -14.81
CA VAL A 615 -18.45 5.76 -14.38
C VAL A 615 -17.62 5.35 -15.60
N SER A 616 -16.30 5.51 -15.52
CA SER A 616 -15.38 5.11 -16.57
C SER A 616 -15.49 3.60 -16.88
N MET A 617 -15.69 3.27 -18.15
CA MET A 617 -15.81 1.89 -18.65
C MET A 617 -14.65 1.48 -19.56
N ALA A 618 -13.62 2.32 -19.66
CA ALA A 618 -12.42 2.07 -20.44
C ALA A 618 -11.23 2.79 -19.78
N ASP A 619 -10.04 2.19 -19.89
CA ASP A 619 -8.83 2.89 -19.49
C ASP A 619 -8.45 3.91 -20.56
N GLU A 620 -8.03 5.11 -20.13
CA GLU A 620 -7.38 6.06 -21.03
C GLU A 620 -6.07 5.44 -21.52
N ARG A 621 -6.00 5.19 -22.84
CA ARG A 621 -4.82 4.61 -23.47
C ARG A 621 -3.88 5.75 -23.85
N ASP A 622 -2.65 5.70 -23.34
CA ASP A 622 -1.60 6.61 -23.75
C ASP A 622 -1.21 6.31 -25.21
N ALA A 623 -1.77 7.10 -26.14
CA ALA A 623 -1.49 6.98 -27.56
C ALA A 623 -0.06 7.40 -27.93
N SER A 624 0.74 7.93 -26.98
CA SER A 624 2.13 8.31 -27.22
C SER A 624 3.08 7.11 -27.32
N VAL A 625 2.68 5.94 -26.81
CA VAL A 625 3.44 4.69 -26.91
C VAL A 625 2.90 3.86 -28.08
N PRO A 626 3.65 3.73 -29.20
CA PRO A 626 3.18 2.96 -30.34
C PRO A 626 3.07 1.46 -29.98
N ARG A 627 2.00 0.78 -30.42
CA ARG A 627 1.81 -0.68 -30.22
C ARG A 627 2.64 -1.50 -31.20
N THR A 628 3.95 -1.40 -31.09
CA THR A 628 4.91 -2.07 -31.98
C THR A 628 4.89 -3.59 -31.88
N LEU A 629 4.30 -4.17 -30.84
CA LEU A 629 4.35 -5.61 -30.55
C LEU A 629 2.99 -6.30 -30.60
N GLU A 630 1.97 -5.66 -31.17
CA GLU A 630 0.63 -6.22 -31.19
C GLU A 630 0.59 -7.62 -31.83
N GLY A 631 0.07 -8.60 -31.08
CA GLY A 631 -0.02 -10.00 -31.50
C GLY A 631 1.26 -10.83 -31.32
N LEU A 632 2.37 -10.23 -30.88
CA LEU A 632 3.64 -10.93 -30.68
C LEU A 632 3.77 -11.48 -29.25
N THR A 633 4.36 -12.67 -29.13
CA THR A 633 4.73 -13.29 -27.86
C THR A 633 6.24 -13.26 -27.67
N VAL A 634 6.70 -12.53 -26.65
CA VAL A 634 8.13 -12.34 -26.34
C VAL A 634 8.48 -13.00 -25.00
N VAL A 635 9.57 -13.76 -24.95
CA VAL A 635 10.10 -14.36 -23.71
C VAL A 635 11.43 -13.71 -23.37
N VAL A 636 11.58 -13.20 -22.15
CA VAL A 636 12.85 -12.64 -21.68
C VAL A 636 13.54 -13.63 -20.74
N THR A 637 14.84 -13.87 -20.94
CA THR A 637 15.66 -14.78 -20.14
C THR A 637 17.10 -14.25 -19.99
N GLY A 638 17.74 -14.52 -18.85
CA GLY A 638 19.04 -13.93 -18.51
C GLY A 638 18.90 -12.52 -17.91
N SER A 639 20.03 -11.95 -17.50
CA SER A 639 20.12 -10.60 -16.94
C SER A 639 20.34 -9.57 -18.05
N LEU A 640 19.42 -8.60 -18.16
CA LEU A 640 19.57 -7.44 -19.03
C LEU A 640 20.18 -6.28 -18.21
N VAL A 641 20.93 -5.39 -18.87
CA VAL A 641 21.64 -4.27 -18.23
C VAL A 641 20.68 -3.16 -17.81
N ASP A 642 19.77 -2.77 -18.70
CA ASP A 642 18.84 -1.65 -18.51
C ASP A 642 17.45 -2.10 -18.06
N PHE A 643 17.13 -3.38 -18.22
CA PHE A 643 15.82 -3.92 -17.85
C PHE A 643 15.92 -4.95 -16.72
N SER A 644 15.16 -4.73 -15.65
CA SER A 644 14.73 -5.82 -14.77
C SER A 644 13.74 -6.72 -15.50
N ARG A 645 13.60 -7.97 -15.08
CA ARG A 645 12.64 -8.93 -15.66
C ARG A 645 11.19 -8.40 -15.68
N ASP A 646 10.79 -7.68 -14.63
CA ASP A 646 9.46 -7.08 -14.54
C ASP A 646 9.34 -5.84 -15.42
N SER A 647 10.37 -4.99 -15.49
CA SER A 647 10.35 -3.82 -16.39
C SER A 647 10.35 -4.21 -17.87
N ALA A 648 11.06 -5.27 -18.27
CA ALA A 648 11.02 -5.80 -19.62
C ALA A 648 9.61 -6.31 -19.96
N LYS A 649 8.97 -6.97 -18.99
CA LYS A 649 7.60 -7.48 -19.12
C LYS A 649 6.59 -6.34 -19.28
N GLU A 650 6.69 -5.30 -18.45
CA GLU A 650 5.87 -4.09 -18.56
C GLU A 650 6.09 -3.39 -19.90
N ALA A 651 7.34 -3.28 -20.37
CA ALA A 651 7.67 -2.66 -21.66
C ALA A 651 7.05 -3.42 -22.86
N ILE A 652 7.00 -4.76 -22.79
CA ILE A 652 6.33 -5.61 -23.80
C ILE A 652 4.83 -5.38 -23.78
N LEU A 653 4.22 -5.42 -22.58
CA LEU A 653 2.77 -5.26 -22.40
C LEU A 653 2.29 -3.87 -22.85
N ALA A 654 3.03 -2.82 -22.49
CA ALA A 654 2.72 -1.43 -22.86
C ALA A 654 2.66 -1.22 -24.38
N ARG A 655 3.41 -2.02 -25.15
CA ARG A 655 3.46 -1.97 -26.63
C ARG A 655 2.59 -3.03 -27.30
N GLY A 656 1.68 -3.66 -26.54
CA GLY A 656 0.69 -4.60 -27.04
C GLY A 656 1.17 -6.03 -27.25
N GLY A 657 2.38 -6.36 -26.80
CA GLY A 657 2.93 -7.71 -26.87
C GLY A 657 2.56 -8.56 -25.66
N LYS A 658 2.66 -9.87 -25.82
CA LYS A 658 2.48 -10.86 -24.77
C LYS A 658 3.83 -11.28 -24.20
N ALA A 659 4.08 -10.97 -22.93
CA ALA A 659 5.27 -11.44 -22.25
C ALA A 659 5.07 -12.86 -21.67
N ALA A 660 5.71 -13.87 -22.25
CA ALA A 660 5.55 -15.27 -21.84
C ALA A 660 6.65 -15.75 -20.88
N GLY A 661 6.28 -16.64 -19.95
CA GLY A 661 7.21 -17.22 -18.97
C GLY A 661 8.03 -18.40 -19.48
N SER A 662 7.65 -19.00 -20.62
CA SER A 662 8.28 -20.19 -21.20
C SER A 662 8.32 -20.14 -22.72
N VAL A 663 9.35 -20.74 -23.32
CA VAL A 663 9.50 -20.83 -24.77
C VAL A 663 8.63 -21.97 -25.31
N SER A 664 7.85 -21.67 -26.36
CA SER A 664 6.96 -22.60 -27.05
C SER A 664 6.99 -22.35 -28.56
N LYS A 665 6.32 -23.19 -29.36
CA LYS A 665 6.13 -22.94 -30.80
C LYS A 665 5.31 -21.67 -31.13
N LYS A 666 4.65 -21.07 -30.14
CA LYS A 666 3.90 -19.82 -30.26
C LYS A 666 4.70 -18.60 -29.81
N THR A 667 5.97 -18.78 -29.46
CA THR A 667 6.85 -17.68 -29.08
C THR A 667 7.44 -17.09 -30.35
N ASP A 668 7.32 -15.77 -30.52
CA ASP A 668 7.82 -15.05 -31.69
C ASP A 668 9.28 -14.62 -31.48
N TYR A 669 9.64 -14.17 -30.27
CA TYR A 669 11.00 -13.76 -29.94
C TYR A 669 11.44 -14.22 -28.55
N VAL A 670 12.71 -14.56 -28.40
CA VAL A 670 13.35 -14.81 -27.10
C VAL A 670 14.49 -13.80 -26.91
N VAL A 671 14.34 -12.93 -25.92
CA VAL A 671 15.37 -11.96 -25.53
C VAL A 671 16.30 -12.61 -24.51
N VAL A 672 17.58 -12.59 -24.80
CA VAL A 672 18.63 -13.26 -24.06
C VAL A 672 19.63 -12.23 -23.53
N GLY A 673 19.71 -12.13 -22.21
CA GLY A 673 20.76 -11.39 -21.49
C GLY A 673 21.91 -12.28 -21.03
N GLU A 674 22.80 -11.74 -20.21
CA GLU A 674 23.91 -12.51 -19.62
C GLU A 674 23.38 -13.71 -18.80
N SER A 675 24.10 -14.83 -18.85
CA SER A 675 23.74 -16.09 -18.19
C SER A 675 22.40 -16.70 -18.66
N ALA A 676 22.19 -16.73 -19.98
CA ALA A 676 21.07 -17.39 -20.63
C ALA A 676 20.99 -18.88 -20.25
N GLY A 677 20.02 -19.25 -19.40
CA GLY A 677 19.81 -20.65 -19.03
C GLY A 677 19.09 -21.47 -20.11
N SER A 678 18.50 -22.60 -19.69
CA SER A 678 17.81 -23.62 -20.51
C SER A 678 16.71 -23.15 -21.48
N LYS A 679 16.32 -21.87 -21.43
CA LYS A 679 15.35 -21.26 -22.35
C LYS A 679 15.99 -20.84 -23.67
N ALA A 680 17.26 -20.43 -23.68
CA ALA A 680 17.98 -20.14 -24.92
C ALA A 680 18.13 -21.42 -25.75
N ASP A 681 18.58 -22.50 -25.10
CA ASP A 681 18.66 -23.83 -25.72
C ASP A 681 17.32 -24.28 -26.31
N LYS A 682 16.22 -24.03 -25.58
CA LYS A 682 14.87 -24.38 -26.03
C LYS A 682 14.40 -23.52 -27.21
N ALA A 683 14.82 -22.25 -27.27
CA ALA A 683 14.53 -21.36 -28.39
C ALA A 683 15.25 -21.82 -29.66
N GLU A 684 16.53 -22.19 -29.55
CA GLU A 684 17.31 -22.78 -30.65
C GLU A 684 16.67 -24.08 -31.16
N GLN A 685 16.27 -24.98 -30.26
CA GLN A 685 15.61 -26.24 -30.63
C GLN A 685 14.27 -26.04 -31.36
N LEU A 686 13.55 -24.98 -31.03
CA LEU A 686 12.25 -24.67 -31.61
C LEU A 686 12.34 -23.72 -32.82
N GLY A 687 13.54 -23.24 -33.17
CA GLY A 687 13.76 -22.30 -34.25
C GLY A 687 13.17 -20.91 -34.01
N VAL A 688 13.01 -20.52 -32.74
CA VAL A 688 12.47 -19.20 -32.36
C VAL A 688 13.60 -18.16 -32.40
N PRO A 689 13.41 -17.00 -33.07
CA PRO A 689 14.39 -15.92 -33.11
C PRO A 689 14.89 -15.49 -31.71
N ILE A 690 16.20 -15.38 -31.57
CA ILE A 690 16.88 -14.95 -30.34
C ILE A 690 17.43 -13.54 -30.53
N LEU A 691 17.15 -12.65 -29.58
CA LEU A 691 17.59 -11.25 -29.56
C LEU A 691 18.47 -11.00 -28.34
N ASP A 692 19.46 -10.13 -28.48
CA ASP A 692 20.15 -9.50 -27.35
C ASP A 692 19.36 -8.29 -26.82
N GLU A 693 19.87 -7.60 -25.80
CA GLU A 693 19.19 -6.44 -25.20
C GLU A 693 19.02 -5.28 -26.19
N ASP A 694 20.00 -5.03 -27.05
CA ASP A 694 19.90 -3.98 -28.06
C ASP A 694 18.87 -4.34 -29.14
N GLY A 695 18.81 -5.62 -29.54
CA GLY A 695 17.74 -6.15 -30.38
C GLY A 695 16.37 -6.01 -29.72
N PHE A 696 16.27 -6.23 -28.40
CA PHE A 696 15.04 -6.01 -27.66
C PHE A 696 14.60 -4.56 -27.68
N LYS A 697 15.50 -3.59 -27.45
CA LYS A 697 15.19 -2.16 -27.54
C LYS A 697 14.67 -1.77 -28.93
N ARG A 698 15.32 -2.25 -30.00
CA ARG A 698 14.85 -2.02 -31.37
C ARG A 698 13.49 -2.64 -31.64
N LEU A 699 13.24 -3.84 -31.14
CA LEU A 699 11.92 -4.49 -31.22
C LEU A 699 10.86 -3.65 -30.47
N LEU A 700 11.19 -3.13 -29.28
CA LEU A 700 10.29 -2.23 -28.54
C LEU A 700 10.00 -0.92 -29.31
N GLU A 701 10.99 -0.33 -29.97
CA GLU A 701 10.86 0.96 -30.66
C GLU A 701 10.17 0.87 -32.03
N GLY A 702 10.48 -0.18 -32.81
CA GLY A 702 10.06 -0.29 -34.22
C GLY A 702 9.27 -1.56 -34.56
N GLY A 703 9.05 -2.47 -33.61
CA GLY A 703 8.40 -3.75 -33.87
C GLY A 703 9.27 -4.68 -34.71
N PRO A 704 8.69 -5.74 -35.32
CA PRO A 704 9.43 -6.66 -36.20
C PRO A 704 10.16 -5.97 -37.36
N ASP A 705 9.64 -4.85 -37.83
CA ASP A 705 10.24 -4.06 -38.93
C ASP A 705 11.48 -3.26 -38.47
N GLY A 706 11.69 -3.11 -37.16
CA GLY A 706 12.86 -2.43 -36.58
C GLY A 706 14.05 -3.34 -36.28
N LEU A 707 13.92 -4.66 -36.48
CA LEU A 707 14.90 -5.67 -36.08
C LEU A 707 16.03 -5.94 -37.08
#